data_AF-A0A4R5DUT0-F1
#
_entry.id   AF-A0A4R5DUT0-F1
#
_cell.length_a   1.000
_cell.length_b   1.000
_cell.length_c   1.000
_cell.angle_alpha   90.00
_cell.angle_beta   90.00
_cell.angle_gamma   90.00
#
_symmetry.space_group_name_H-M   'P 1'
#
loop_
_entity.id
_entity.type
_entity.pdbx_description
1 polymer ?
#
loop_
_entity_poly.entity_id
_entity_poly.type
_entity_poly.pdbx_seq_one_letter_code
_entity_poly.pdbx_strand_id
1 'polypeptide(L)'
;MNIYKDYIKEIEERKAQGLNPKPIDGAELLSEIIWQIKDSNNEYRADSLHFFIYNTLPGTTSAAGVKARFLKEIILGESVVEEISPAYAFELLSHMKGGRSIEVLIDLALGEDTFVAKQAGEVLKTQVFLYDADVDRLKEAFKSGNEIAKEILESYAQAEFFTKLPEVAEEIKIVTYIAGEGDISTDLLSPGNQAHSRSDRELHGLCMITTKAQHEIKALQEEHPDKSVMLIAERGTMGVGSSRMSGVNNVALWTGKKASPYIPFVNIAPIVGGTNGISPIFLTTVDVTGGIGIDLKNWVKKVDENGTVIRNESGDPVLEEVYSVETGTVLTINTKTKKLYNGDQELIDISKALTPQKMEFIKAGGSYAIVFGKKIQTVAARILGIDIPLVYAPSKEISHEGQGLTAVEKIFNKNAVGTTPGKVLHAGSDVRVEVNIVGSQDTTGLMTSQELESMAATVISPIVDGAYQSGCHTASVWDKKAQANIPRLMKFMNDFGLITARDPKGEYHAMTDVIHKVLNDIVVDEWSIIIGGDSHTRMSKGVAFGADSGTVALALATGEASMPIPESVKVTFKGDMKNHMDFRDVVHATQAQMLQKFGGENVFQGRIIEVHLGTLPADQAFTFTDWTAEMKAKASICISEDDTLIESLEIAKGRIQIMIDKGMDNHRQVLQGLINKADKRIAEIKSGEKPGLIPDANAKYYAEVVIDLDVIVEPMIADPDVNNKDVSKRYTHDTIRTLSFYGEDKKVDLGFVGSCMVHKGDLKIVSQMLRNIEEQQGKVEFHAPLVVAAPTYNIIEELKNEGDWDVLQKYSGFEFDDNAPKGAARTEYENMMYLERPGCNLCMGNQEKAAKGDTVLATSTRLFQGRVVEDSDRKKGESLLASTPVVVLSAILGRIPNISEYKAAVVGIDLTKFAPPVKQLSR
;
A
#
# COMPACT_ATOMS: atom_id res chain seq x y z
N MET A 1 2.63 24.01 32.68
CA MET A 1 2.95 24.46 31.29
C MET A 1 1.70 25.11 30.72
N ASN A 2 1.83 26.16 29.93
CA ASN A 2 0.69 26.80 29.27
C ASN A 2 0.66 26.29 27.83
N ILE A 3 -0.21 25.31 27.56
CA ILE A 3 -0.28 24.57 26.29
C ILE A 3 -0.47 25.48 25.08
N TYR A 4 -1.22 26.58 25.23
CA TYR A 4 -1.40 27.57 24.18
C TYR A 4 -0.09 28.32 23.88
N LYS A 5 0.65 28.75 24.91
CA LYS A 5 1.95 29.40 24.72
C LYS A 5 2.99 28.47 24.10
N ASP A 6 2.93 27.18 24.43
CA ASP A 6 3.78 26.16 23.79
C ASP A 6 3.42 26.03 22.29
N TYR A 7 2.13 26.08 21.94
CA TYR A 7 1.67 26.09 20.56
C TYR A 7 2.10 27.35 19.79
N ILE A 8 2.00 28.54 20.39
CA ILE A 8 2.50 29.79 19.77
C ILE A 8 4.02 29.72 19.54
N LYS A 9 4.77 29.14 20.48
CA LYS A 9 6.20 28.92 20.30
C LYS A 9 6.48 27.95 19.14
N GLU A 10 5.74 26.86 19.02
CA GLU A 10 5.85 25.94 17.87
C GLU A 10 5.55 26.64 16.54
N ILE A 11 4.55 27.54 16.51
CA ILE A 11 4.24 28.34 15.32
C ILE A 11 5.44 29.18 14.88
N GLU A 12 6.09 29.88 15.82
CA GLU A 12 7.29 30.68 15.48
C GLU A 12 8.47 29.81 15.03
N GLU A 13 8.67 28.64 15.63
CA GLU A 13 9.69 27.67 15.21
C GLU A 13 9.42 27.10 13.81
N ARG A 14 8.15 26.88 13.45
CA ARG A 14 7.73 26.42 12.11
C ARG A 14 7.83 27.52 11.07
N LYS A 15 7.48 28.74 11.43
CA LYS A 15 7.61 29.92 10.56
C LYS A 15 9.05 30.16 10.14
N ALA A 16 10.03 29.90 11.02
CA ALA A 16 11.45 29.93 10.68
C ALA A 16 11.86 28.91 9.59
N GLN A 17 11.05 27.87 9.38
CA GLN A 17 11.20 26.86 8.33
C GLN A 17 10.30 27.13 7.11
N GLY A 18 9.56 28.24 7.10
CA GLY A 18 8.60 28.56 6.04
C GLY A 18 7.30 27.74 6.08
N LEU A 19 6.96 27.17 7.26
CA LEU A 19 5.79 26.34 7.47
C LEU A 19 4.69 27.07 8.23
N ASN A 20 3.43 26.70 7.97
CA ASN A 20 2.26 27.17 8.68
C ASN A 20 2.09 26.47 10.04
N PRO A 21 1.19 26.95 10.93
CA PRO A 21 0.83 26.23 12.16
C PRO A 21 0.45 24.78 11.89
N LYS A 22 0.89 23.84 12.75
CA LYS A 22 0.38 22.47 12.65
C LYS A 22 -1.12 22.45 12.90
N PRO A 23 -1.88 21.64 12.16
CA PRO A 23 -3.29 21.43 12.45
C PRO A 23 -3.50 20.89 13.86
N ILE A 24 -4.56 21.34 14.53
CA ILE A 24 -4.91 20.96 15.90
C ILE A 24 -5.73 19.67 15.87
N ASP A 25 -5.20 18.62 16.50
CA ASP A 25 -5.81 17.28 16.64
C ASP A 25 -6.13 16.91 18.12
N GLY A 26 -5.51 17.62 19.07
CA GLY A 26 -5.64 17.40 20.51
C GLY A 26 -6.77 18.21 21.19
N ALA A 27 -7.59 17.53 21.99
CA ALA A 27 -8.67 18.13 22.77
C ALA A 27 -8.19 19.15 23.81
N GLU A 28 -7.02 18.94 24.42
CA GLU A 28 -6.48 19.81 25.48
C GLU A 28 -6.22 21.22 24.95
N LEU A 29 -5.46 21.34 23.85
CA LEU A 29 -5.17 22.62 23.21
C LEU A 29 -6.44 23.29 22.70
N LEU A 30 -7.34 22.53 22.06
CA LEU A 30 -8.59 23.11 21.55
C LEU A 30 -9.51 23.60 22.67
N SER A 31 -9.54 22.93 23.82
CA SER A 31 -10.34 23.35 24.97
C SER A 31 -9.85 24.69 25.53
N GLU A 32 -8.53 24.88 25.60
CA GLU A 32 -7.92 26.16 25.98
C GLU A 32 -8.27 27.28 24.97
N ILE A 33 -8.18 26.98 23.67
CA ILE A 33 -8.59 27.91 22.60
C ILE A 33 -10.07 28.30 22.76
N ILE A 34 -10.96 27.34 23.01
CA ILE A 34 -12.39 27.61 23.23
C ILE A 34 -12.62 28.47 24.47
N TRP A 35 -11.88 28.23 25.55
CA TRP A 35 -11.94 29.08 26.75
C TRP A 35 -11.56 30.54 26.42
N GLN A 36 -10.49 30.74 25.64
CA GLN A 36 -10.07 32.07 25.19
C GLN A 36 -11.10 32.73 24.25
N ILE A 37 -11.81 31.95 23.42
CA ILE A 37 -12.91 32.45 22.58
C ILE A 37 -14.08 32.96 23.42
N LYS A 38 -14.42 32.23 24.51
CA LYS A 38 -15.51 32.58 25.44
C LYS A 38 -15.19 33.83 26.27
N ASP A 39 -13.92 34.13 26.53
CA ASP A 39 -13.49 35.38 27.18
C ASP A 39 -13.30 36.50 26.14
N SER A 40 -14.32 37.37 26.01
CA SER A 40 -14.32 38.47 25.03
C SER A 40 -13.15 39.46 25.18
N ASN A 41 -12.50 39.51 26.34
CA ASN A 41 -11.39 40.43 26.62
C ASN A 41 -10.02 39.75 26.50
N ASN A 42 -9.97 38.48 26.09
CA ASN A 42 -8.71 37.75 25.97
C ASN A 42 -7.84 38.32 24.83
N GLU A 43 -6.57 38.61 25.12
CA GLU A 43 -5.64 39.18 24.13
C GLU A 43 -5.40 38.28 22.90
N TYR A 44 -5.58 36.97 23.06
CA TYR A 44 -5.38 35.97 22.01
C TYR A 44 -6.67 35.56 21.29
N ARG A 45 -7.81 36.17 21.61
CA ARG A 45 -9.13 35.75 21.13
C ARG A 45 -9.23 35.68 19.60
N ALA A 46 -8.65 36.64 18.90
CA ALA A 46 -8.68 36.70 17.43
C ALA A 46 -7.93 35.53 16.78
N ASP A 47 -6.73 35.23 17.27
CA ASP A 47 -5.94 34.08 16.80
C ASP A 47 -6.62 32.77 17.16
N SER A 48 -7.16 32.66 18.37
CA SER A 48 -7.93 31.50 18.82
C SER A 48 -9.17 31.23 17.97
N LEU A 49 -9.92 32.26 17.58
CA LEU A 49 -11.01 32.14 16.60
C LEU A 49 -10.50 31.62 15.26
N HIS A 50 -9.39 32.17 14.76
CA HIS A 50 -8.79 31.73 13.51
C HIS A 50 -8.38 30.25 13.56
N PHE A 51 -7.71 29.82 14.62
CA PHE A 51 -7.28 28.43 14.79
C PHE A 51 -8.47 27.46 14.94
N PHE A 52 -9.50 27.86 15.69
CA PHE A 52 -10.72 27.08 15.84
C PHE A 52 -11.44 26.87 14.50
N ILE A 53 -11.57 27.93 13.70
CA ILE A 53 -12.30 27.88 12.42
C ILE A 53 -11.49 27.15 11.34
N TYR A 54 -10.23 27.52 11.14
CA TYR A 54 -9.44 27.16 9.95
C TYR A 54 -8.31 26.17 10.18
N ASN A 55 -7.94 25.88 11.43
CA ASN A 55 -6.76 25.07 11.73
C ASN A 55 -7.03 23.87 12.65
N THR A 56 -8.29 23.50 12.85
CA THR A 56 -8.68 22.33 13.65
C THR A 56 -9.08 21.18 12.73
N LEU A 57 -8.46 20.01 12.90
CA LEU A 57 -8.78 18.84 12.08
C LEU A 57 -10.17 18.27 12.41
N PRO A 58 -10.97 17.89 11.40
CA PRO A 58 -12.26 17.25 11.59
C PRO A 58 -12.12 15.74 11.87
N GLY A 59 -13.19 14.97 11.70
CA GLY A 59 -13.15 13.50 11.78
C GLY A 59 -13.25 12.95 13.21
N THR A 60 -12.40 11.98 13.55
CA THR A 60 -12.39 11.31 14.86
C THR A 60 -11.31 11.81 15.83
N THR A 61 -10.59 12.88 15.46
CA THR A 61 -9.62 13.49 16.37
C THR A 61 -10.29 13.95 17.66
N SER A 62 -9.52 13.97 18.75
CA SER A 62 -10.03 14.42 20.04
C SER A 62 -10.44 15.91 20.01
N ALA A 63 -9.72 16.73 19.23
CA ALA A 63 -10.09 18.11 18.93
C ALA A 63 -11.43 18.21 18.19
N ALA A 64 -11.69 17.38 17.18
CA ALA A 64 -12.99 17.36 16.48
C ALA A 64 -14.16 17.12 17.45
N GLY A 65 -13.97 16.27 18.47
CA GLY A 65 -14.98 16.04 19.50
C GLY A 65 -15.33 17.29 20.33
N VAL A 66 -14.32 18.05 20.76
CA VAL A 66 -14.55 19.29 21.51
C VAL A 66 -15.14 20.37 20.58
N LYS A 67 -14.65 20.47 19.34
CA LYS A 67 -15.18 21.40 18.32
C LYS A 67 -16.66 21.16 18.08
N ALA A 68 -17.07 19.92 17.79
CA ALA A 68 -18.46 19.58 17.50
C ALA A 68 -19.39 19.92 18.68
N ARG A 69 -18.98 19.61 19.92
CA ARG A 69 -19.76 19.96 21.12
C ARG A 69 -19.90 21.47 21.30
N PHE A 70 -18.83 22.24 21.11
CA PHE A 70 -18.92 23.69 21.23
C PHE A 70 -19.80 24.32 20.15
N LEU A 71 -19.76 23.79 18.91
CA LEU A 71 -20.69 24.21 17.85
C LEU A 71 -22.14 23.87 18.22
N LYS A 72 -22.40 22.72 18.87
CA LYS A 72 -23.72 22.37 19.41
C LYS A 72 -24.19 23.38 20.46
N GLU A 73 -23.32 23.76 21.41
CA GLU A 73 -23.63 24.79 22.43
C GLU A 73 -24.06 26.12 21.77
N ILE A 74 -23.38 26.53 20.70
CA ILE A 74 -23.70 27.75 19.95
C ILE A 74 -25.07 27.62 19.26
N ILE A 75 -25.36 26.47 18.63
CA ILE A 75 -26.64 26.22 17.95
C ILE A 75 -27.81 26.24 18.93
N LEU A 76 -27.62 25.68 20.13
CA LEU A 76 -28.64 25.64 21.19
C LEU A 76 -28.75 26.96 21.96
N GLY A 77 -27.87 27.94 21.70
CA GLY A 77 -27.83 29.21 22.42
C GLY A 77 -27.27 29.12 23.84
N GLU A 78 -26.64 28.01 24.20
CA GLU A 78 -25.98 27.78 25.49
C GLU A 78 -24.66 28.58 25.59
N SER A 79 -24.03 28.86 24.44
CA SER A 79 -22.88 29.75 24.32
C SER A 79 -23.08 30.75 23.18
N VAL A 80 -22.64 31.99 23.37
CA VAL A 80 -22.74 33.04 22.34
C VAL A 80 -21.33 33.49 21.93
N VAL A 81 -21.05 33.43 20.63
CA VAL A 81 -19.81 33.92 20.02
C VAL A 81 -20.22 34.84 18.88
N GLU A 82 -19.88 36.13 18.96
CA GLU A 82 -20.33 37.15 17.99
C GLU A 82 -20.01 36.78 16.54
N GLU A 83 -18.84 36.16 16.32
CA GLU A 83 -18.33 35.78 15.00
C GLU A 83 -18.92 34.46 14.48
N ILE A 84 -19.58 33.66 15.33
CA ILE A 84 -20.13 32.35 14.97
C ILE A 84 -21.62 32.30 15.27
N SER A 85 -22.42 32.68 14.26
CA SER A 85 -23.88 32.51 14.30
C SER A 85 -24.28 31.03 14.29
N PRO A 86 -25.49 30.66 14.74
CA PRO A 86 -25.99 29.29 14.62
C PRO A 86 -25.95 28.73 13.19
N ALA A 87 -26.27 29.56 12.18
CA ALA A 87 -26.18 29.18 10.77
C ALA A 87 -24.73 28.86 10.35
N TYR A 88 -23.78 29.68 10.80
CA TYR A 88 -22.36 29.42 10.53
C TYR A 88 -21.84 28.20 11.30
N ALA A 89 -22.35 27.94 12.51
CA ALA A 89 -22.03 26.73 13.25
C ALA A 89 -22.50 25.46 12.52
N PHE A 90 -23.69 25.48 11.91
CA PHE A 90 -24.14 24.40 11.02
C PHE A 90 -23.25 24.23 9.79
N GLU A 91 -22.80 25.33 9.17
CA GLU A 91 -21.83 25.28 8.07
C GLU A 91 -20.52 24.60 8.53
N LEU A 92 -19.96 25.01 9.66
CA LEU A 92 -18.74 24.42 10.22
C LEU A 92 -18.92 22.93 10.51
N LEU A 93 -20.05 22.51 11.09
CA LEU A 93 -20.38 21.08 11.29
C LEU A 93 -20.45 20.34 9.95
N SER A 94 -21.04 20.93 8.91
CA SER A 94 -21.15 20.28 7.59
C SER A 94 -19.79 20.01 6.92
N HIS A 95 -18.79 20.83 7.24
CA HIS A 95 -17.42 20.69 6.76
C HIS A 95 -16.57 19.74 7.61
N MET A 96 -17.08 19.26 8.76
CA MET A 96 -16.43 18.22 9.55
C MET A 96 -16.65 16.81 8.99
N LYS A 97 -17.58 16.65 8.04
CA LYS A 97 -17.80 15.49 7.15
C LYS A 97 -18.15 14.13 7.80
N GLY A 98 -17.93 13.93 9.10
CA GLY A 98 -18.14 12.64 9.76
C GLY A 98 -17.92 12.65 11.28
N GLY A 99 -18.15 11.50 11.90
CA GLY A 99 -17.75 11.20 13.29
C GLY A 99 -18.50 12.02 14.33
N ARG A 100 -17.77 12.78 15.14
CA ARG A 100 -18.35 13.57 16.25
C ARG A 100 -19.33 14.64 15.77
N SER A 101 -19.19 15.11 14.52
CA SER A 101 -20.16 16.01 13.91
C SER A 101 -21.48 15.31 13.60
N ILE A 102 -21.46 14.05 13.17
CA ILE A 102 -22.66 13.24 12.90
C ILE A 102 -23.41 12.94 14.18
N GLU A 103 -22.69 12.59 15.25
CA GLU A 103 -23.27 12.39 16.59
C GLU A 103 -24.08 13.63 17.00
N VAL A 104 -23.48 14.82 16.91
CA VAL A 104 -24.13 16.10 17.21
C VAL A 104 -25.30 16.40 16.28
N LEU A 105 -25.13 16.18 14.98
CA LEU A 105 -26.17 16.46 14.00
C LEU A 105 -27.39 15.54 14.18
N ILE A 106 -27.19 14.25 14.50
CA ILE A 106 -28.29 13.32 14.82
C ILE A 106 -28.96 13.73 16.13
N ASP A 107 -28.20 14.12 17.16
CA ASP A 107 -28.79 14.64 18.41
C ASP A 107 -29.72 15.83 18.14
N LEU A 108 -29.27 16.77 17.31
CA LEU A 108 -30.04 17.97 16.96
C LEU A 108 -31.24 17.62 16.08
N ALA A 109 -31.07 16.76 15.07
CA ALA A 109 -32.12 16.34 14.13
C ALA A 109 -33.24 15.53 14.79
N LEU A 110 -32.93 14.81 15.87
CA LEU A 110 -33.89 14.04 16.66
C LEU A 110 -34.39 14.78 17.91
N GLY A 111 -33.98 16.04 18.09
CA GLY A 111 -34.37 16.88 19.22
C GLY A 111 -35.79 17.45 19.13
N GLU A 112 -36.23 18.12 20.19
CA GLU A 112 -37.60 18.69 20.31
C GLU A 112 -37.77 20.03 19.56
N ASP A 113 -36.71 20.82 19.41
CA ASP A 113 -36.76 22.08 18.66
C ASP A 113 -36.87 21.81 17.16
N THR A 114 -38.08 21.94 16.62
CA THR A 114 -38.37 21.66 15.21
C THR A 114 -37.58 22.51 14.21
N PHE A 115 -37.18 23.73 14.56
CA PHE A 115 -36.42 24.60 13.67
C PHE A 115 -34.97 24.12 13.57
N VAL A 116 -34.34 23.86 14.72
CA VAL A 116 -32.99 23.31 14.82
C VAL A 116 -32.93 21.91 14.22
N ALA A 117 -33.92 21.06 14.51
CA ALA A 117 -34.00 19.70 14.00
C ALA A 117 -34.05 19.66 12.47
N LYS A 118 -34.84 20.55 11.85
CA LYS A 118 -34.91 20.66 10.40
C LYS A 118 -33.58 21.11 9.78
N GLN A 119 -32.91 22.10 10.37
CA GLN A 119 -31.60 22.55 9.89
C GLN A 119 -30.53 21.45 10.00
N ALA A 120 -30.52 20.73 11.13
CA ALA A 120 -29.63 19.59 11.32
C ALA A 120 -29.92 18.46 10.31
N GLY A 121 -31.20 18.19 10.05
CA GLY A 121 -31.64 17.24 9.03
C GLY A 121 -31.14 17.60 7.62
N GLU A 122 -31.25 18.88 7.23
CA GLU A 122 -30.71 19.36 5.93
C GLU A 122 -29.19 19.18 5.84
N VAL A 123 -28.45 19.42 6.93
CA VAL A 123 -27.01 19.15 6.95
C VAL A 123 -26.75 17.65 6.84
N LEU A 124 -27.44 16.80 7.61
CA LEU A 124 -27.26 15.34 7.57
C LEU A 124 -27.48 14.75 6.18
N LYS A 125 -28.48 15.24 5.43
CA LYS A 125 -28.76 14.81 4.04
C LYS A 125 -27.57 15.00 3.09
N THR A 126 -26.56 15.82 3.47
CA THR A 126 -25.32 16.02 2.70
C THR A 126 -24.12 15.18 3.19
N GLN A 127 -24.28 14.43 4.28
CA GLN A 127 -23.23 13.65 4.91
C GLN A 127 -23.32 12.16 4.55
N VAL A 128 -22.17 11.47 4.51
CA VAL A 128 -22.09 10.08 4.05
C VAL A 128 -21.36 9.14 5.03
N PHE A 129 -20.53 9.68 5.92
CA PHE A 129 -19.78 8.88 6.90
C PHE A 129 -20.63 8.54 8.14
N LEU A 130 -21.72 7.81 7.91
CA LEU A 130 -22.56 7.23 8.96
C LEU A 130 -22.21 5.75 9.12
N TYR A 131 -22.00 5.34 10.36
CA TYR A 131 -21.69 3.96 10.73
C TYR A 131 -22.92 3.26 11.31
N ASP A 132 -22.80 1.96 11.60
CA ASP A 132 -23.95 1.13 12.01
C ASP A 132 -24.71 1.73 13.21
N ALA A 133 -23.99 2.26 14.21
CA ALA A 133 -24.59 2.92 15.36
C ALA A 133 -25.39 4.18 15.00
N ASP A 134 -24.92 4.98 14.04
CA ASP A 134 -25.61 6.19 13.58
C ASP A 134 -26.89 5.83 12.82
N VAL A 135 -26.79 4.83 11.94
CA VAL A 135 -27.91 4.39 11.11
C VAL A 135 -28.96 3.67 11.96
N ASP A 136 -28.57 2.92 12.99
CA ASP A 136 -29.51 2.31 13.94
C ASP A 136 -30.32 3.35 14.71
N ARG A 137 -29.70 4.48 15.13
CA ARG A 137 -30.45 5.61 15.73
C ARG A 137 -31.50 6.18 14.78
N LEU A 138 -31.16 6.39 13.51
CA LEU A 138 -32.11 6.87 12.49
C LEU A 138 -33.24 5.87 12.26
N LYS A 139 -32.92 4.58 12.23
CA LYS A 139 -33.90 3.49 12.07
C LYS A 139 -34.87 3.41 13.25
N GLU A 140 -34.39 3.55 14.49
CA GLU A 140 -35.23 3.57 15.68
C GLU A 140 -36.15 4.80 15.70
N ALA A 141 -35.61 5.98 15.35
CA ALA A 141 -36.40 7.20 15.24
C ALA A 141 -37.48 7.10 14.15
N PHE A 142 -37.14 6.55 12.98
CA PHE A 142 -38.09 6.28 11.90
C PHE A 142 -39.22 5.34 12.34
N LYS A 143 -38.88 4.23 12.99
CA LYS A 143 -39.87 3.29 13.55
C LYS A 143 -40.77 3.92 14.60
N SER A 144 -40.29 4.95 15.28
CA SER A 144 -41.04 5.72 16.27
C SER A 144 -41.88 6.86 15.66
N GLY A 145 -41.88 7.01 14.33
CA GLY A 145 -42.68 8.02 13.61
C GLY A 145 -42.04 9.41 13.52
N ASN A 146 -40.71 9.53 13.67
CA ASN A 146 -40.02 10.81 13.50
C ASN A 146 -39.94 11.19 12.00
N GLU A 147 -40.58 12.29 11.62
CA GLU A 147 -40.63 12.76 10.23
C GLU A 147 -39.25 13.21 9.70
N ILE A 148 -38.39 13.82 10.52
CA ILE A 148 -37.04 14.22 10.10
C ILE A 148 -36.19 12.99 9.77
N ALA A 149 -36.26 11.94 10.60
CA ALA A 149 -35.56 10.69 10.34
C ALA A 149 -36.04 10.02 9.03
N LYS A 150 -37.36 10.08 8.77
CA LYS A 150 -37.93 9.61 7.50
C LYS A 150 -37.38 10.41 6.31
N GLU A 151 -37.40 11.75 6.37
CA GLU A 151 -36.85 12.59 5.30
C GLU A 151 -35.36 12.34 5.04
N ILE A 152 -34.57 12.12 6.09
CA ILE A 152 -33.14 11.78 5.97
C ILE A 152 -32.97 10.44 5.24
N LEU A 153 -33.72 9.41 5.64
CA LEU A 153 -33.66 8.08 5.01
C LEU A 153 -34.13 8.13 3.55
N GLU A 154 -35.19 8.88 3.23
CA GLU A 154 -35.66 9.07 1.86
C GLU A 154 -34.61 9.76 1.00
N SER A 155 -33.96 10.80 1.53
CA SER A 155 -32.85 11.51 0.88
C SER A 155 -31.65 10.59 0.62
N TYR A 156 -31.29 9.75 1.59
CA TYR A 156 -30.21 8.75 1.42
C TYR A 156 -30.57 7.67 0.41
N ALA A 157 -31.81 7.19 0.37
CA ALA A 157 -32.24 6.22 -0.63
C ALA A 157 -32.17 6.78 -2.06
N GLN A 158 -32.43 8.08 -2.23
CA GLN A 158 -32.25 8.81 -3.51
C GLN A 158 -30.82 9.33 -3.73
N ALA A 159 -29.91 9.06 -2.78
CA ALA A 159 -28.53 9.55 -2.75
C ALA A 159 -28.41 11.05 -3.09
N GLU A 160 -29.25 11.88 -2.47
CA GLU A 160 -29.29 13.33 -2.76
C GLU A 160 -27.96 14.05 -2.46
N PHE A 161 -27.17 13.55 -1.50
CA PHE A 161 -25.81 14.04 -1.23
C PHE A 161 -24.90 13.97 -2.47
N PHE A 162 -25.21 13.12 -3.45
CA PHE A 162 -24.48 12.97 -4.70
C PHE A 162 -25.22 13.59 -5.89
N THR A 163 -26.53 13.35 -6.02
CA THR A 163 -27.29 13.83 -7.18
C THR A 163 -27.45 15.35 -7.21
N LYS A 164 -27.39 16.02 -6.05
CA LYS A 164 -27.42 17.48 -5.94
C LYS A 164 -26.04 18.14 -6.11
N LEU A 165 -24.96 17.38 -6.27
CA LEU A 165 -23.64 17.94 -6.57
C LEU A 165 -23.60 18.50 -8.00
N PRO A 166 -22.80 19.56 -8.26
CA PRO A 166 -22.57 20.06 -9.61
C PRO A 166 -22.07 18.95 -10.55
N GLU A 167 -22.46 19.02 -11.82
CA GLU A 167 -21.90 18.13 -12.84
C GLU A 167 -20.42 18.41 -13.07
N VAL A 168 -19.69 17.38 -13.51
CA VAL A 168 -18.28 17.52 -13.89
C VAL A 168 -18.18 18.48 -15.09
N ALA A 169 -17.21 19.40 -15.03
CA ALA A 169 -16.97 20.33 -16.13
C ALA A 169 -16.73 19.60 -17.46
N GLU A 170 -17.39 20.05 -18.53
CA GLU A 170 -17.22 19.47 -19.87
C GLU A 170 -15.78 19.65 -20.36
N GLU A 171 -15.18 20.81 -20.09
CA GLU A 171 -13.79 21.12 -20.42
C GLU A 171 -12.97 21.43 -19.17
N ILE A 172 -11.84 20.73 -19.02
CA ILE A 172 -10.84 20.98 -17.99
C ILE A 172 -9.56 21.42 -18.69
N LYS A 173 -9.22 22.69 -18.55
CA LYS A 173 -7.97 23.25 -19.08
C LYS A 173 -6.79 22.85 -18.20
N ILE A 174 -5.72 22.38 -18.82
CA ILE A 174 -4.51 21.96 -18.13
C ILE A 174 -3.27 22.63 -18.73
N VAL A 175 -2.23 22.74 -17.91
CA VAL A 175 -0.87 23.07 -18.34
C VAL A 175 0.08 21.96 -17.91
N THR A 176 0.96 21.53 -18.80
CA THR A 176 1.89 20.41 -18.54
C THR A 176 3.11 20.84 -17.73
N TYR A 177 3.59 19.94 -16.86
CA TYR A 177 4.89 20.05 -16.22
C TYR A 177 5.59 18.69 -16.22
N ILE A 178 6.71 18.57 -16.94
CA ILE A 178 7.51 17.35 -16.97
C ILE A 178 8.33 17.26 -15.68
N ALA A 179 7.99 16.27 -14.84
CA ALA A 179 8.69 16.03 -13.58
C ALA A 179 9.99 15.24 -13.75
N GLY A 180 10.14 14.51 -14.85
CA GLY A 180 11.32 13.73 -15.18
C GLY A 180 11.14 12.89 -16.45
N GLU A 181 12.25 12.46 -17.04
CA GLU A 181 12.30 11.50 -18.14
C GLU A 181 12.57 10.09 -17.62
N GLY A 182 11.85 9.09 -18.14
CA GLY A 182 11.82 7.72 -17.65
C GLY A 182 10.77 7.49 -16.55
N ASP A 183 10.81 6.33 -15.92
CA ASP A 183 9.85 5.96 -14.88
C ASP A 183 9.99 6.88 -13.65
N ILE A 184 8.89 7.51 -13.24
CA ILE A 184 8.84 8.29 -12.01
C ILE A 184 8.40 7.40 -10.87
N SER A 185 9.31 7.12 -9.94
CA SER A 185 9.00 6.32 -8.75
C SER A 185 8.26 7.13 -7.69
N THR A 186 7.48 6.44 -6.85
CA THR A 186 6.90 7.06 -5.65
C THR A 186 7.94 7.50 -4.62
N ASP A 187 9.18 6.98 -4.70
CA ASP A 187 10.31 7.48 -3.90
C ASP A 187 10.78 8.88 -4.37
N LEU A 188 10.63 9.25 -5.65
CA LEU A 188 10.89 10.62 -6.12
C LEU A 188 9.84 11.62 -5.59
N LEU A 189 8.57 11.19 -5.56
CA LEU A 189 7.45 12.02 -5.10
C LEU A 189 7.36 12.11 -3.57
N SER A 190 7.82 11.07 -2.87
CA SER A 190 7.80 10.95 -1.41
C SER A 190 8.95 10.03 -0.94
N PRO A 191 10.16 10.57 -0.72
CA PRO A 191 11.34 9.79 -0.35
C PRO A 191 11.20 8.95 0.93
N GLY A 192 11.73 7.73 0.91
CA GLY A 192 11.66 6.79 2.04
C GLY A 192 12.32 7.28 3.34
N ASN A 193 13.45 7.98 3.24
CA ASN A 193 14.15 8.58 4.38
C ASN A 193 13.36 9.73 5.05
N GLN A 194 12.35 10.28 4.35
CA GLN A 194 11.43 11.30 4.88
C GLN A 194 10.11 10.70 5.38
N ALA A 195 10.00 9.36 5.52
CA ALA A 195 8.75 8.72 5.93
C ALA A 195 8.20 9.22 7.28
N HIS A 196 9.08 9.66 8.18
CA HIS A 196 8.73 10.19 9.50
C HIS A 196 7.85 11.45 9.46
N SER A 197 7.89 12.23 8.38
CA SER A 197 7.12 13.47 8.24
C SER A 197 5.79 13.29 7.52
N ARG A 198 5.46 12.10 7.00
CA ARG A 198 4.27 11.86 6.15
C ARG A 198 2.94 12.32 6.74
N SER A 199 2.80 12.27 8.07
CA SER A 199 1.59 12.75 8.75
C SER A 199 1.48 14.28 8.80
N ASP A 200 2.60 15.00 8.68
CA ASP A 200 2.63 16.45 8.52
C ASP A 200 2.69 16.76 7.01
N ARG A 201 1.51 16.83 6.38
CA ARG A 201 1.37 16.93 4.91
C ARG A 201 2.13 18.12 4.33
N GLU A 202 2.15 19.25 5.03
CA GLU A 202 2.87 20.45 4.60
C GLU A 202 4.39 20.23 4.64
N LEU A 203 4.92 19.78 5.77
CA LEU A 203 6.35 19.49 5.92
C LEU A 203 6.80 18.41 4.93
N HIS A 204 6.02 17.35 4.78
CA HIS A 204 6.33 16.29 3.83
C HIS A 204 6.20 16.75 2.37
N GLY A 205 5.32 17.72 2.09
CA GLY A 205 5.20 18.35 0.77
C GLY A 205 6.54 18.90 0.25
N LEU A 206 7.38 19.43 1.15
CA LEU A 206 8.67 20.02 0.79
C LEU A 206 9.68 19.02 0.20
N CYS A 207 9.48 17.71 0.40
CA CYS A 207 10.38 16.69 -0.15
C CYS A 207 9.96 16.15 -1.53
N MET A 208 8.88 16.66 -2.12
CA MET A 208 8.44 16.25 -3.46
C MET A 208 9.41 16.77 -4.54
N ILE A 209 10.10 15.87 -5.25
CA ILE A 209 11.05 16.20 -6.34
C ILE A 209 12.14 17.17 -5.82
N THR A 210 12.28 18.36 -6.38
CA THR A 210 13.30 19.35 -6.03
C THR A 210 12.64 20.69 -5.72
N THR A 211 13.24 21.50 -4.84
CA THR A 211 12.75 22.85 -4.52
C THR A 211 12.63 23.73 -5.76
N LYS A 212 13.53 23.56 -6.75
CA LYS A 212 13.45 24.27 -8.03
C LYS A 212 12.16 23.91 -8.77
N ALA A 213 11.87 22.62 -8.90
CA ALA A 213 10.66 22.14 -9.55
C ALA A 213 9.38 22.64 -8.86
N GLN A 214 9.38 22.65 -7.53
CA GLN A 214 8.26 23.18 -6.72
C GLN A 214 8.01 24.67 -7.00
N HIS A 215 9.06 25.48 -7.16
CA HIS A 215 8.91 26.89 -7.54
C HIS A 215 8.42 27.06 -8.98
N GLU A 216 8.89 26.25 -9.91
CA GLU A 216 8.44 26.26 -11.31
C GLU A 216 6.94 25.89 -11.40
N ILE A 217 6.48 24.90 -10.64
CA ILE A 217 5.06 24.52 -10.56
C ILE A 217 4.21 25.69 -10.03
N LYS A 218 4.66 26.36 -8.96
CA LYS A 218 3.95 27.54 -8.42
C LYS A 218 3.89 28.69 -9.42
N ALA A 219 5.00 28.96 -10.11
CA ALA A 219 5.05 30.00 -11.14
C ALA A 219 4.08 29.68 -12.30
N LEU A 220 3.97 28.42 -12.72
CA LEU A 220 3.00 28.00 -13.72
C LEU A 220 1.55 28.17 -13.26
N GLN A 221 1.25 27.92 -11.98
CA GLN A 221 -0.09 28.17 -11.42
C GLN A 221 -0.43 29.66 -11.40
N GLU A 222 0.54 30.51 -11.09
CA GLU A 222 0.38 31.98 -11.10
C GLU A 222 0.20 32.52 -12.54
N GLU A 223 0.92 31.96 -13.51
CA GLU A 223 0.81 32.32 -14.93
C GLU A 223 -0.51 31.81 -15.56
N HIS A 224 -1.04 30.70 -15.05
CA HIS A 224 -2.25 30.06 -15.57
C HIS A 224 -3.30 29.78 -14.48
N PRO A 225 -3.89 30.82 -13.86
CA PRO A 225 -4.82 30.66 -12.73
C PRO A 225 -6.14 29.97 -13.11
N ASP A 226 -6.47 29.90 -14.41
CA ASP A 226 -7.64 29.21 -14.95
C ASP A 226 -7.37 27.73 -15.33
N LYS A 227 -6.16 27.22 -15.12
CA LYS A 227 -5.73 25.87 -15.55
C LYS A 227 -5.21 25.04 -14.40
N SER A 228 -5.38 23.72 -14.50
CA SER A 228 -4.79 22.77 -13.57
C SER A 228 -3.42 22.31 -14.08
N VAL A 229 -2.45 22.10 -13.19
CA VAL A 229 -1.13 21.58 -13.60
C VAL A 229 -1.20 20.06 -13.71
N MET A 230 -0.81 19.52 -14.86
CA MET A 230 -0.63 18.08 -15.08
C MET A 230 0.84 17.70 -14.92
N LEU A 231 1.14 16.86 -13.93
CA LEU A 231 2.50 16.36 -13.68
C LEU A 231 2.80 15.15 -14.57
N ILE A 232 3.93 15.15 -15.29
CA ILE A 232 4.22 14.16 -16.34
C ILE A 232 5.51 13.38 -16.09
N ALA A 233 5.44 12.06 -16.30
CA ALA A 233 6.58 11.16 -16.50
C ALA A 233 6.81 10.96 -18.00
N GLU A 234 7.81 11.65 -18.55
CA GLU A 234 8.06 11.68 -19.99
C GLU A 234 8.86 10.45 -20.42
N ARG A 235 8.47 9.77 -21.50
CA ARG A 235 9.04 8.48 -21.93
C ARG A 235 9.05 7.38 -20.86
N GLY A 236 8.17 7.49 -19.85
CA GLY A 236 8.10 6.54 -18.75
C GLY A 236 6.70 6.37 -18.18
N THR A 237 6.62 5.52 -17.15
CA THR A 237 5.41 5.25 -16.39
C THR A 237 5.39 6.10 -15.11
N MET A 238 4.26 6.73 -14.80
CA MET A 238 4.08 7.50 -13.57
C MET A 238 3.78 6.58 -12.38
N GLY A 239 4.46 6.82 -11.25
CA GLY A 239 4.12 6.24 -9.94
C GLY A 239 4.56 4.80 -9.72
N VAL A 240 5.70 4.37 -10.27
CA VAL A 240 6.23 3.01 -10.05
C VAL A 240 6.73 2.81 -8.61
N GLY A 241 6.69 1.58 -8.11
CA GLY A 241 7.23 1.20 -6.80
C GLY A 241 6.20 1.13 -5.66
N SER A 242 6.46 1.82 -4.55
CA SER A 242 5.73 1.70 -3.28
C SER A 242 4.28 2.23 -3.35
N SER A 243 3.37 1.65 -2.57
CA SER A 243 1.95 2.04 -2.44
C SER A 243 1.69 3.28 -1.56
N ARG A 244 2.73 4.06 -1.22
CA ARG A 244 2.63 5.16 -0.27
C ARG A 244 1.70 6.27 -0.77
N MET A 245 0.61 6.52 -0.05
CA MET A 245 -0.36 7.58 -0.38
C MET A 245 0.28 8.99 -0.34
N SER A 246 1.33 9.17 0.44
CA SER A 246 2.11 10.43 0.51
C SER A 246 2.62 10.91 -0.85
N GLY A 247 2.88 10.00 -1.81
CA GLY A 247 3.24 10.39 -3.17
C GLY A 247 2.13 11.20 -3.86
N VAL A 248 0.89 10.70 -3.82
CA VAL A 248 -0.27 11.41 -4.39
C VAL A 248 -0.66 12.62 -3.54
N ASN A 249 -0.58 12.52 -2.21
CA ASN A 249 -0.85 13.67 -1.32
C ASN A 249 0.08 14.84 -1.63
N ASN A 250 1.37 14.58 -1.89
CA ASN A 250 2.32 15.60 -2.31
C ASN A 250 1.92 16.20 -3.67
N VAL A 251 1.61 15.36 -4.67
CA VAL A 251 1.15 15.86 -5.97
C VAL A 251 -0.10 16.73 -5.81
N ALA A 252 -1.11 16.27 -5.06
CA ALA A 252 -2.33 17.03 -4.81
C ALA A 252 -2.06 18.33 -4.03
N LEU A 253 -1.15 18.32 -3.05
CA LEU A 253 -0.78 19.52 -2.30
C LEU A 253 -0.20 20.61 -3.22
N TRP A 254 0.63 20.22 -4.18
CA TRP A 254 1.32 21.15 -5.07
C TRP A 254 0.52 21.51 -6.33
N THR A 255 -0.27 20.60 -6.90
CA THR A 255 -0.96 20.81 -8.19
C THR A 255 -2.48 20.79 -8.11
N GLY A 256 -3.04 20.25 -7.03
CA GLY A 256 -4.48 20.05 -6.83
C GLY A 256 -5.19 21.26 -6.21
N LYS A 257 -6.44 21.04 -5.81
CA LYS A 257 -7.34 22.06 -5.24
C LYS A 257 -7.63 21.78 -3.78
N LYS A 258 -7.78 22.82 -2.94
CA LYS A 258 -8.18 22.66 -1.54
C LYS A 258 -9.55 21.97 -1.46
N ALA A 259 -9.65 20.92 -0.64
CA ALA A 259 -10.90 20.18 -0.45
C ALA A 259 -11.95 20.98 0.34
N SER A 260 -11.50 21.81 1.28
CA SER A 260 -12.33 22.71 2.07
C SER A 260 -11.52 23.95 2.47
N PRO A 261 -12.15 25.13 2.58
CA PRO A 261 -11.49 26.30 3.15
C PRO A 261 -11.16 26.13 4.65
N TYR A 262 -11.83 25.21 5.35
CA TYR A 262 -11.71 24.99 6.80
C TYR A 262 -10.78 23.84 7.19
N ILE A 263 -10.30 23.06 6.21
CA ILE A 263 -9.43 21.90 6.46
C ILE A 263 -8.04 22.20 5.88
N PRO A 264 -7.02 22.39 6.72
CA PRO A 264 -5.69 22.76 6.26
C PRO A 264 -4.97 21.57 5.59
N PHE A 265 -4.20 21.86 4.53
CA PHE A 265 -3.29 20.92 3.83
C PHE A 265 -3.93 19.63 3.27
N VAL A 266 -5.25 19.64 3.03
CA VAL A 266 -5.95 18.58 2.31
C VAL A 266 -6.39 19.09 0.95
N ASN A 267 -5.67 18.64 -0.09
CA ASN A 267 -5.99 18.94 -1.47
C ASN A 267 -6.46 17.68 -2.21
N ILE A 268 -7.25 17.89 -3.25
CA ILE A 268 -7.88 16.85 -4.08
C ILE A 268 -7.72 17.19 -5.57
N ALA A 269 -8.20 16.31 -6.44
CA ALA A 269 -8.21 16.45 -7.89
C ALA A 269 -6.84 16.70 -8.55
N PRO A 270 -5.76 15.97 -8.18
CA PRO A 270 -4.50 16.03 -8.94
C PRO A 270 -4.69 15.49 -10.36
N ILE A 271 -3.92 16.02 -11.32
CA ILE A 271 -3.86 15.49 -12.69
C ILE A 271 -2.44 15.02 -12.97
N VAL A 272 -2.31 13.78 -13.41
CA VAL A 272 -1.02 13.14 -13.71
C VAL A 272 -1.04 12.44 -15.07
N GLY A 273 0.10 12.42 -15.75
CA GLY A 273 0.28 11.75 -17.02
C GLY A 273 1.57 10.95 -17.07
N GLY A 274 1.58 9.86 -17.84
CA GLY A 274 2.80 9.15 -18.20
C GLY A 274 2.75 8.75 -19.66
N THR A 275 3.88 8.86 -20.37
CA THR A 275 3.99 8.40 -21.76
C THR A 275 3.61 6.93 -21.88
N ASN A 276 4.09 6.11 -20.94
CA ASN A 276 3.84 4.67 -20.87
C ASN A 276 2.76 4.33 -19.83
N GLY A 277 1.82 5.25 -19.59
CA GLY A 277 0.74 5.08 -18.62
C GLY A 277 1.13 5.32 -17.16
N ILE A 278 0.29 4.82 -16.26
CA ILE A 278 0.40 5.00 -14.81
C ILE A 278 0.38 3.65 -14.13
N SER A 279 1.22 3.48 -13.11
CA SER A 279 1.25 2.28 -12.27
C SER A 279 -0.13 2.04 -11.62
N PRO A 280 -0.68 0.80 -11.63
CA PRO A 280 -2.05 0.53 -11.19
C PRO A 280 -2.38 0.95 -9.75
N ILE A 281 -1.45 0.77 -8.81
CA ILE A 281 -1.66 1.17 -7.40
C ILE A 281 -1.71 2.69 -7.30
N PHE A 282 -0.76 3.38 -7.94
CA PHE A 282 -0.71 4.84 -7.94
C PHE A 282 -1.95 5.45 -8.60
N LEU A 283 -2.42 4.89 -9.72
CA LEU A 283 -3.65 5.31 -10.37
C LEU A 283 -4.86 5.16 -9.45
N THR A 284 -4.94 4.07 -8.68
CA THR A 284 -6.02 3.87 -7.69
C THR A 284 -5.98 4.98 -6.64
N THR A 285 -4.80 5.34 -6.13
CA THR A 285 -4.65 6.46 -5.19
C THR A 285 -5.05 7.81 -5.81
N VAL A 286 -4.70 8.06 -7.07
CA VAL A 286 -5.14 9.26 -7.80
C VAL A 286 -6.67 9.30 -7.89
N ASP A 287 -7.30 8.21 -8.30
CA ASP A 287 -8.76 8.06 -8.41
C ASP A 287 -9.44 8.29 -7.05
N VAL A 288 -8.85 7.79 -5.95
CA VAL A 288 -9.34 7.98 -4.57
C VAL A 288 -9.44 9.45 -4.19
N THR A 289 -8.51 10.28 -4.65
CA THR A 289 -8.48 11.73 -4.41
C THR A 289 -9.32 12.55 -5.40
N GLY A 290 -10.12 11.89 -6.26
CA GLY A 290 -10.90 12.55 -7.31
C GLY A 290 -10.02 13.10 -8.45
N GLY A 291 -8.78 12.61 -8.56
CA GLY A 291 -7.82 12.99 -9.58
C GLY A 291 -8.03 12.30 -10.92
N ILE A 292 -7.25 12.72 -11.92
CA ILE A 292 -7.29 12.17 -13.28
C ILE A 292 -5.89 11.66 -13.65
N GLY A 293 -5.81 10.37 -14.00
CA GLY A 293 -4.59 9.75 -14.52
C GLY A 293 -4.69 9.43 -16.00
N ILE A 294 -3.77 9.94 -16.82
CA ILE A 294 -3.78 9.82 -18.27
C ILE A 294 -2.60 8.98 -18.79
N ASP A 295 -2.92 8.00 -19.62
CA ASP A 295 -1.96 7.29 -20.46
C ASP A 295 -1.77 8.09 -21.75
N LEU A 296 -0.68 8.87 -21.82
CA LEU A 296 -0.47 9.88 -22.84
C LEU A 296 -0.21 9.24 -24.21
N LYS A 297 0.61 8.18 -24.30
CA LYS A 297 0.96 7.57 -25.59
C LYS A 297 1.48 8.61 -26.61
N ASN A 298 2.14 9.66 -26.12
CA ASN A 298 2.73 10.71 -26.96
C ASN A 298 3.94 10.20 -27.77
N TRP A 299 4.41 8.98 -27.47
CA TRP A 299 5.41 8.24 -28.23
C TRP A 299 4.84 6.93 -28.77
N VAL A 300 5.04 6.67 -30.06
CA VAL A 300 4.58 5.44 -30.72
C VAL A 300 5.74 4.70 -31.38
N LYS A 301 5.62 3.37 -31.52
CA LYS A 301 6.60 2.56 -32.24
C LYS A 301 6.55 2.91 -33.73
N LYS A 302 7.70 3.26 -34.30
CA LYS A 302 7.85 3.48 -35.73
C LYS A 302 7.71 2.15 -36.46
N VAL A 303 6.88 2.13 -37.50
CA VAL A 303 6.67 0.97 -38.37
C VAL A 303 7.18 1.25 -39.78
N ASP A 304 7.62 0.20 -40.47
CA ASP A 304 7.97 0.27 -41.89
C ASP A 304 6.71 0.24 -42.79
N GLU A 305 6.91 0.28 -44.11
CA GLU A 305 5.83 0.26 -45.11
C GLU A 305 4.95 -1.01 -45.03
N ASN A 306 5.42 -2.08 -44.38
CA ASN A 306 4.71 -3.33 -44.19
C ASN A 306 4.05 -3.44 -42.80
N GLY A 307 4.11 -2.39 -41.98
CA GLY A 307 3.59 -2.38 -40.61
C GLY A 307 4.49 -3.12 -39.60
N THR A 308 5.73 -3.46 -39.97
CA THR A 308 6.68 -4.12 -39.07
C THR A 308 7.39 -3.06 -38.24
N VAL A 309 7.50 -3.29 -36.93
CA VAL A 309 8.19 -2.38 -36.01
C VAL A 309 9.66 -2.24 -36.41
N ILE A 310 10.09 -1.02 -36.70
CA ILE A 310 11.48 -0.69 -36.99
C ILE A 310 12.27 -0.83 -35.69
N ARG A 311 13.35 -1.60 -35.73
CA ARG A 311 14.23 -1.85 -34.58
C ARG A 311 15.61 -1.26 -34.81
N ASN A 312 16.24 -0.78 -33.75
CA ASN A 312 17.62 -0.29 -33.77
C ASN A 312 18.64 -1.46 -33.75
N GLU A 313 19.93 -1.16 -33.79
CA GLU A 313 21.02 -2.16 -33.77
C GLU A 313 21.03 -3.05 -32.52
N SER A 314 20.41 -2.62 -31.42
CA SER A 314 20.25 -3.39 -30.18
C SER A 314 18.97 -4.24 -30.16
N GLY A 315 18.20 -4.24 -31.25
CA GLY A 315 16.94 -4.97 -31.39
C GLY A 315 15.72 -4.24 -30.80
N ASP A 316 15.86 -2.99 -30.37
CA ASP A 316 14.79 -2.25 -29.69
C ASP A 316 13.93 -1.44 -30.66
N PRO A 317 12.59 -1.36 -30.45
CA PRO A 317 11.71 -0.51 -31.24
C PRO A 317 12.18 0.96 -31.29
N VAL A 318 12.23 1.54 -32.48
CA VAL A 318 12.43 2.98 -32.66
C VAL A 318 11.12 3.70 -32.33
N LEU A 319 11.16 4.74 -31.49
CA LEU A 319 9.99 5.53 -31.09
C LEU A 319 9.93 6.88 -31.83
N GLU A 320 8.72 7.34 -32.13
CA GLU A 320 8.42 8.63 -32.74
C GLU A 320 7.43 9.42 -31.87
N GLU A 321 7.69 10.71 -31.68
CA GLU A 321 6.80 11.63 -30.95
C GLU A 321 5.65 12.06 -31.86
N VAL A 322 4.42 11.82 -31.42
CA VAL A 322 3.21 12.17 -32.19
C VAL A 322 2.59 13.50 -31.78
N TYR A 323 2.86 13.96 -30.55
CA TYR A 323 2.51 15.29 -30.06
C TYR A 323 3.34 15.64 -28.83
N SER A 324 3.57 16.94 -28.62
CA SER A 324 4.39 17.41 -27.50
C SER A 324 3.61 17.57 -26.20
N VAL A 325 4.29 17.29 -25.09
CA VAL A 325 3.85 17.58 -23.72
C VAL A 325 4.88 18.39 -22.93
N GLU A 326 5.77 19.11 -23.64
CA GLU A 326 6.78 20.00 -23.06
C GLU A 326 6.19 20.91 -21.98
N THR A 327 6.94 21.15 -20.90
CA THR A 327 6.50 22.00 -19.78
C THR A 327 5.98 23.36 -20.29
N GLY A 328 4.76 23.71 -19.87
CA GLY A 328 4.05 24.92 -20.33
C GLY A 328 3.07 24.68 -21.48
N THR A 329 2.98 23.46 -22.03
CA THR A 329 1.98 23.13 -23.07
C THR A 329 0.58 23.19 -22.47
N VAL A 330 -0.31 23.93 -23.14
CA VAL A 330 -1.72 24.04 -22.74
C VAL A 330 -2.54 22.99 -23.49
N LEU A 331 -3.27 22.17 -22.74
CA LEU A 331 -4.14 21.13 -23.27
C LEU A 331 -5.53 21.22 -22.66
N THR A 332 -6.50 20.55 -23.27
CA THR A 332 -7.88 20.47 -22.76
C THR A 332 -8.33 19.02 -22.65
N ILE A 333 -8.74 18.61 -21.46
CA ILE A 333 -9.47 17.36 -21.22
C ILE A 333 -10.95 17.65 -21.48
N ASN A 334 -11.55 16.97 -22.46
CA ASN A 334 -13.00 17.03 -22.66
C ASN A 334 -13.64 15.79 -22.05
N THR A 335 -14.45 15.97 -21.01
CA THR A 335 -15.02 14.87 -20.22
C THR A 335 -16.18 14.16 -20.93
N LYS A 336 -16.80 14.84 -21.91
CA LYS A 336 -17.95 14.34 -22.67
C LYS A 336 -17.53 13.54 -23.90
N THR A 337 -16.61 14.07 -24.70
CA THR A 337 -16.02 13.33 -25.84
C THR A 337 -14.96 12.33 -25.39
N LYS A 338 -14.46 12.47 -24.15
CA LYS A 338 -13.42 11.65 -23.53
C LYS A 338 -12.10 11.69 -24.31
N LYS A 339 -11.73 12.89 -24.75
CA LYS A 339 -10.53 13.17 -25.55
C LYS A 339 -9.64 14.21 -24.89
N LEU A 340 -8.36 14.15 -25.23
CA LEU A 340 -7.38 15.20 -24.93
C LEU A 340 -7.15 16.04 -26.19
N TYR A 341 -7.15 17.36 -26.06
CA TYR A 341 -6.98 18.31 -27.16
C TYR A 341 -5.79 19.24 -26.96
N ASN A 342 -5.20 19.71 -28.06
CA ASN A 342 -4.36 20.90 -28.13
C ASN A 342 -5.01 21.91 -29.10
N GLY A 343 -5.59 22.99 -28.56
CA GLY A 343 -6.50 23.84 -29.34
C GLY A 343 -7.68 23.00 -29.87
N ASP A 344 -7.88 23.03 -31.18
CA ASP A 344 -8.93 22.24 -31.87
C ASP A 344 -8.46 20.84 -32.29
N GLN A 345 -7.18 20.50 -32.11
CA GLN A 345 -6.63 19.22 -32.52
C GLN A 345 -6.91 18.14 -31.46
N GLU A 346 -7.65 17.09 -31.82
CA GLU A 346 -7.75 15.87 -31.02
C GLU A 346 -6.39 15.16 -31.01
N LEU A 347 -5.88 14.88 -29.81
CA LEU A 347 -4.60 14.16 -29.63
C LEU A 347 -4.85 12.67 -29.41
N ILE A 348 -5.60 12.32 -28.37
CA ILE A 348 -5.80 10.93 -27.94
C ILE A 348 -7.18 10.68 -27.32
N ASP A 349 -7.58 9.41 -27.34
CA ASP A 349 -8.67 8.89 -26.50
C ASP A 349 -8.23 8.68 -25.06
N ILE A 350 -8.98 9.24 -24.12
CA ILE A 350 -8.74 9.11 -22.67
C ILE A 350 -9.93 8.45 -21.96
N SER A 351 -10.76 7.68 -22.67
CA SER A 351 -11.97 7.05 -22.11
C SER A 351 -11.69 6.15 -20.90
N LYS A 352 -10.49 5.55 -20.83
CA LYS A 352 -10.03 4.77 -19.66
C LYS A 352 -9.83 5.61 -18.40
N ALA A 353 -9.51 6.90 -18.55
CA ALA A 353 -9.39 7.85 -17.45
C ALA A 353 -10.75 8.41 -17.00
N LEU A 354 -11.82 8.18 -17.78
CA LEU A 354 -13.15 8.76 -17.60
C LEU A 354 -14.25 7.68 -17.72
N THR A 355 -14.05 6.54 -17.06
CA THR A 355 -15.10 5.53 -16.90
C THR A 355 -16.26 6.11 -16.08
N PRO A 356 -17.48 5.55 -16.16
CA PRO A 356 -18.60 6.03 -15.37
C PRO A 356 -18.28 6.15 -13.87
N GLN A 357 -17.58 5.17 -13.29
CA GLN A 357 -17.18 5.17 -11.89
C GLN A 357 -16.13 6.26 -11.58
N LYS A 358 -15.15 6.47 -12.48
CA LYS A 358 -14.18 7.57 -12.32
C LYS A 358 -14.87 8.94 -12.38
N MET A 359 -15.88 9.09 -13.23
CA MET A 359 -16.70 10.31 -13.28
C MET A 359 -17.47 10.54 -11.97
N GLU A 360 -17.97 9.48 -11.31
CA GLU A 360 -18.55 9.60 -9.97
C GLU A 360 -17.54 10.11 -8.95
N PHE A 361 -16.30 9.58 -8.96
CA PHE A 361 -15.24 10.02 -8.05
C PHE A 361 -14.83 11.48 -8.30
N ILE A 362 -14.70 11.89 -9.57
CA ILE A 362 -14.41 13.27 -9.95
C ILE A 362 -15.54 14.20 -9.47
N LYS A 363 -16.81 13.82 -9.70
CA LYS A 363 -17.99 14.59 -9.26
C LYS A 363 -18.05 14.74 -7.74
N ALA A 364 -17.77 13.68 -7.00
CA ALA A 364 -17.80 13.68 -5.54
C ALA A 364 -16.52 14.26 -4.89
N GLY A 365 -15.48 14.57 -5.67
CA GLY A 365 -14.19 15.02 -5.16
C GLY A 365 -13.39 13.93 -4.43
N GLY A 366 -13.70 12.65 -4.70
CA GLY A 366 -13.03 11.50 -4.10
C GLY A 366 -13.88 10.23 -4.08
N SER A 367 -13.23 9.08 -3.89
CA SER A 367 -13.92 7.78 -3.90
C SER A 367 -14.69 7.49 -2.61
N TYR A 368 -14.23 8.01 -1.46
CA TYR A 368 -14.79 7.64 -0.15
C TYR A 368 -16.27 7.98 -0.04
N ALA A 369 -16.66 9.17 -0.52
CA ALA A 369 -18.04 9.60 -0.49
C ALA A 369 -18.95 8.72 -1.37
N ILE A 370 -18.42 8.19 -2.47
CA ILE A 370 -19.15 7.25 -3.34
C ILE A 370 -19.28 5.88 -2.68
N VAL A 371 -18.22 5.35 -2.08
CA VAL A 371 -18.24 4.04 -1.42
C VAL A 371 -19.22 4.05 -0.24
N PHE A 372 -19.09 5.02 0.66
CA PHE A 372 -20.03 5.19 1.78
C PHE A 372 -21.43 5.55 1.30
N GLY A 373 -21.55 6.36 0.25
CA GLY A 373 -22.82 6.72 -0.38
C GLY A 373 -23.61 5.50 -0.88
N LYS A 374 -22.94 4.59 -1.60
CA LYS A 374 -23.55 3.33 -2.06
C LYS A 374 -24.00 2.44 -0.89
N LYS A 375 -23.18 2.37 0.17
CA LYS A 375 -23.52 1.62 1.39
C LYS A 375 -24.75 2.21 2.08
N ILE A 376 -24.77 3.52 2.35
CA ILE A 376 -25.90 4.15 3.06
C ILE A 376 -27.19 4.16 2.25
N GLN A 377 -27.11 4.31 0.91
CA GLN A 377 -28.26 4.19 0.02
C GLN A 377 -28.92 2.81 0.16
N THR A 378 -28.09 1.75 0.12
CA THR A 378 -28.56 0.36 0.26
C THR A 378 -29.24 0.14 1.61
N VAL A 379 -28.66 0.68 2.69
CA VAL A 379 -29.21 0.53 4.05
C VAL A 379 -30.50 1.32 4.21
N ALA A 380 -30.57 2.56 3.71
CA ALA A 380 -31.76 3.39 3.78
C ALA A 380 -32.94 2.79 3.01
N ALA A 381 -32.71 2.32 1.78
CA ALA A 381 -33.74 1.62 0.99
C ALA A 381 -34.28 0.38 1.72
N ARG A 382 -33.39 -0.40 2.36
CA ARG A 382 -33.78 -1.56 3.18
C ARG A 382 -34.62 -1.16 4.40
N ILE A 383 -34.27 -0.08 5.10
CA ILE A 383 -35.04 0.41 6.26
C ILE A 383 -36.44 0.88 5.82
N LEU A 384 -36.53 1.56 4.68
CA LEU A 384 -37.79 2.04 4.10
C LEU A 384 -38.63 0.93 3.46
N GLY A 385 -38.03 -0.24 3.18
CA GLY A 385 -38.72 -1.36 2.52
C GLY A 385 -38.98 -1.12 1.03
N ILE A 386 -38.11 -0.38 0.36
CA ILE A 386 -38.20 -0.07 -1.07
C ILE A 386 -37.05 -0.72 -1.86
N ASP A 387 -37.23 -0.86 -3.17
CA ASP A 387 -36.14 -1.22 -4.07
C ASP A 387 -35.08 -0.12 -4.12
N ILE A 388 -33.82 -0.50 -4.25
CA ILE A 388 -32.68 0.43 -4.30
C ILE A 388 -32.78 1.25 -5.60
N PRO A 389 -32.94 2.58 -5.54
CA PRO A 389 -32.98 3.41 -6.75
C PRO A 389 -31.65 3.36 -7.51
N LEU A 390 -31.71 3.26 -8.83
CA LEU A 390 -30.53 3.29 -9.69
C LEU A 390 -30.03 4.73 -9.84
N VAL A 391 -29.16 5.16 -8.92
CA VAL A 391 -28.53 6.49 -8.93
C VAL A 391 -27.11 6.43 -9.51
N TYR A 392 -26.34 5.45 -9.05
CA TYR A 392 -24.97 5.24 -9.49
C TYR A 392 -24.90 4.46 -10.79
N ALA A 393 -23.80 4.61 -11.51
CA ALA A 393 -23.49 3.84 -12.69
C ALA A 393 -23.49 2.33 -12.33
N PRO A 394 -24.19 1.49 -13.13
CA PRO A 394 -24.19 0.07 -12.90
C PRO A 394 -22.77 -0.49 -13.07
N SER A 395 -22.42 -1.45 -12.22
CA SER A 395 -21.17 -2.18 -12.35
C SER A 395 -21.14 -2.94 -13.67
N LYS A 396 -19.99 -2.94 -14.34
CA LYS A 396 -19.79 -3.79 -15.51
C LYS A 396 -19.72 -5.24 -15.04
N GLU A 397 -20.66 -6.08 -15.46
CA GLU A 397 -20.67 -7.49 -15.09
C GLU A 397 -20.53 -8.38 -16.33
N ILE A 398 -19.44 -9.14 -16.40
CA ILE A 398 -19.10 -10.05 -17.50
C ILE A 398 -19.37 -11.50 -17.07
N SER A 399 -20.07 -12.24 -17.91
CA SER A 399 -20.34 -13.67 -17.73
C SER A 399 -20.17 -14.42 -19.05
N HIS A 400 -19.58 -15.61 -18.99
CA HIS A 400 -19.39 -16.49 -20.14
C HIS A 400 -20.04 -17.84 -19.86
N GLU A 401 -21.05 -18.21 -20.64
CA GLU A 401 -21.75 -19.49 -20.50
C GLU A 401 -20.83 -20.66 -20.85
N GLY A 402 -20.79 -21.69 -19.99
CA GLY A 402 -19.98 -22.90 -20.19
C GLY A 402 -18.47 -22.72 -19.97
N GLN A 403 -18.01 -21.55 -19.53
CA GLN A 403 -16.63 -21.30 -19.14
C GLN A 403 -16.44 -21.55 -17.63
N GLY A 404 -15.35 -22.22 -17.25
CA GLY A 404 -14.97 -22.40 -15.85
C GLY A 404 -14.26 -21.18 -15.28
N LEU A 405 -14.06 -21.19 -13.96
CA LEU A 405 -13.44 -20.11 -13.21
C LEU A 405 -11.99 -20.40 -12.85
N THR A 406 -11.13 -19.39 -12.99
CA THR A 406 -9.81 -19.40 -12.35
C THR A 406 -9.96 -19.43 -10.82
N ALA A 407 -8.89 -19.75 -10.08
CA ALA A 407 -8.98 -19.74 -8.61
C ALA A 407 -9.34 -18.35 -8.09
N VAL A 408 -8.81 -17.30 -8.72
CA VAL A 408 -9.14 -15.90 -8.40
C VAL A 408 -10.62 -15.62 -8.66
N GLU A 409 -11.15 -15.98 -9.83
CA GLU A 409 -12.56 -15.75 -10.14
C GLU A 409 -13.47 -16.48 -9.13
N LYS A 410 -13.11 -17.69 -8.67
CA LYS A 410 -13.84 -18.39 -7.60
C LYS A 410 -13.85 -17.61 -6.29
N ILE A 411 -12.69 -17.08 -5.86
CA ILE A 411 -12.60 -16.25 -4.65
C ILE A 411 -13.46 -14.99 -4.79
N PHE A 412 -13.39 -14.30 -5.92
CA PHE A 412 -14.16 -13.08 -6.15
C PHE A 412 -15.66 -13.35 -6.15
N ASN A 413 -16.12 -14.42 -6.81
CA ASN A 413 -17.55 -14.80 -6.78
C ASN A 413 -18.02 -15.19 -5.38
N LYS A 414 -17.20 -15.88 -4.58
CA LYS A 414 -17.52 -16.22 -3.17
C LYS A 414 -17.76 -14.96 -2.34
N ASN A 415 -16.89 -13.96 -2.49
CA ASN A 415 -16.87 -12.77 -1.62
C ASN A 415 -17.63 -11.58 -2.23
N ALA A 416 -18.30 -11.74 -3.37
CA ALA A 416 -18.98 -10.63 -4.05
C ALA A 416 -20.22 -10.13 -3.29
N VAL A 417 -20.39 -8.80 -3.23
CA VAL A 417 -21.49 -8.13 -2.53
C VAL A 417 -22.24 -7.18 -3.46
N GLY A 418 -23.57 -7.32 -3.53
CA GLY A 418 -24.44 -6.43 -4.31
C GLY A 418 -24.38 -6.66 -5.82
N THR A 419 -24.00 -7.87 -6.25
CA THR A 419 -24.02 -8.30 -7.65
C THR A 419 -25.39 -8.82 -8.07
N THR A 420 -25.62 -8.93 -9.38
CA THR A 420 -26.85 -9.55 -9.92
C THR A 420 -27.02 -10.97 -9.36
N PRO A 421 -28.12 -11.28 -8.65
CA PRO A 421 -28.33 -12.59 -8.06
C PRO A 421 -28.25 -13.72 -9.09
N GLY A 422 -27.50 -14.78 -8.76
CA GLY A 422 -27.35 -15.99 -9.59
C GLY A 422 -26.39 -15.87 -10.79
N LYS A 423 -25.75 -14.72 -10.98
CA LYS A 423 -24.83 -14.49 -12.10
C LYS A 423 -23.38 -14.80 -11.70
N VAL A 424 -22.69 -15.60 -12.52
CA VAL A 424 -21.26 -15.92 -12.35
C VAL A 424 -20.42 -14.88 -13.07
N LEU A 425 -19.53 -14.23 -12.34
CA LEU A 425 -18.72 -13.12 -12.83
C LEU A 425 -17.32 -13.59 -13.25
N HIS A 426 -16.83 -13.06 -14.36
CA HIS A 426 -15.52 -13.35 -14.92
C HIS A 426 -14.62 -12.11 -14.92
N ALA A 427 -13.34 -12.32 -15.22
CA ALA A 427 -12.34 -11.26 -15.34
C ALA A 427 -12.84 -10.07 -16.18
N GLY A 428 -12.57 -8.86 -15.69
CA GLY A 428 -13.03 -7.59 -16.27
C GLY A 428 -14.40 -7.13 -15.77
N SER A 429 -15.05 -7.87 -14.87
CA SER A 429 -16.22 -7.41 -14.12
C SER A 429 -15.81 -6.47 -12.99
N ASP A 430 -16.50 -5.35 -12.82
CA ASP A 430 -16.36 -4.46 -11.67
C ASP A 430 -17.15 -5.03 -10.50
N VAL A 431 -16.49 -5.34 -9.39
CA VAL A 431 -17.13 -5.97 -8.25
C VAL A 431 -16.74 -5.31 -6.93
N ARG A 432 -17.67 -5.36 -5.99
CA ARG A 432 -17.41 -5.07 -4.59
C ARG A 432 -17.31 -6.40 -3.86
N VAL A 433 -16.27 -6.58 -3.07
CA VAL A 433 -15.97 -7.83 -2.38
C VAL A 433 -15.73 -7.61 -0.89
N GLU A 434 -16.11 -8.58 -0.08
CA GLU A 434 -15.73 -8.63 1.33
C GLU A 434 -14.20 -8.84 1.45
N VAL A 435 -13.60 -8.16 2.42
CA VAL A 435 -12.18 -8.27 2.76
C VAL A 435 -12.05 -8.98 4.10
N ASN A 436 -11.32 -10.09 4.12
CA ASN A 436 -11.21 -10.95 5.30
C ASN A 436 -10.06 -10.53 6.20
N ILE A 437 -8.87 -10.27 5.64
CA ILE A 437 -7.67 -9.91 6.40
C ILE A 437 -7.11 -8.58 5.93
N VAL A 438 -6.71 -7.73 6.86
CA VAL A 438 -6.07 -6.43 6.55
C VAL A 438 -4.70 -6.26 7.21
N GLY A 439 -3.71 -5.85 6.41
CA GLY A 439 -2.35 -5.56 6.90
C GLY A 439 -2.01 -4.07 6.88
N SER A 440 -1.37 -3.59 7.94
CA SER A 440 -0.81 -2.24 8.02
C SER A 440 0.60 -2.26 8.62
N GLN A 441 1.51 -1.47 8.06
CA GLN A 441 2.90 -1.36 8.55
C GLN A 441 3.19 0.05 9.05
N ASP A 442 4.31 0.27 9.73
CA ASP A 442 4.59 1.47 10.52
C ASP A 442 4.92 2.75 9.72
N THR A 443 5.34 2.63 8.46
CA THR A 443 5.61 3.78 7.58
C THR A 443 4.40 4.23 6.76
N THR A 444 3.39 3.36 6.59
CA THR A 444 2.09 3.68 5.96
C THR A 444 0.96 3.76 6.98
N GLY A 445 1.13 3.20 8.17
CA GLY A 445 0.12 3.11 9.21
C GLY A 445 -0.33 4.46 9.74
N LEU A 446 0.60 5.43 9.89
CA LEU A 446 0.22 6.80 10.26
C LEU A 446 -0.64 7.49 9.20
N MET A 447 -0.42 7.21 7.92
CA MET A 447 -1.30 7.73 6.87
C MET A 447 -2.63 6.99 6.89
N THR A 448 -2.61 5.67 7.10
CA THR A 448 -3.83 4.86 7.24
C THR A 448 -4.69 5.35 8.41
N SER A 449 -4.09 5.70 9.56
CA SER A 449 -4.83 6.30 10.68
C SER A 449 -5.43 7.65 10.30
N GLN A 450 -4.72 8.50 9.56
CA GLN A 450 -5.26 9.78 9.08
C GLN A 450 -6.42 9.60 8.09
N GLU A 451 -6.36 8.57 7.23
CA GLU A 451 -7.46 8.26 6.32
C GLU A 451 -8.66 7.68 7.08
N LEU A 452 -8.44 6.84 8.10
CA LEU A 452 -9.51 6.40 9.02
C LEU A 452 -10.12 7.58 9.76
N GLU A 453 -9.30 8.53 10.24
CA GLU A 453 -9.76 9.75 10.88
C GLU A 453 -10.59 10.63 9.92
N SER A 454 -10.16 10.76 8.66
CA SER A 454 -10.86 11.57 7.65
C SER A 454 -12.21 10.97 7.24
N MET A 455 -12.31 9.64 7.20
CA MET A 455 -13.57 8.89 7.05
C MET A 455 -14.38 8.85 8.35
N ALA A 456 -13.82 9.39 9.43
CA ALA A 456 -14.36 9.36 10.75
C ALA A 456 -14.68 7.96 11.30
N ALA A 457 -13.88 6.97 10.91
CA ALA A 457 -13.96 5.61 11.40
C ALA A 457 -13.38 5.54 12.82
N THR A 458 -14.09 4.86 13.73
CA THR A 458 -13.67 4.67 15.13
C THR A 458 -13.40 3.22 15.49
N VAL A 459 -14.01 2.28 14.77
CA VAL A 459 -13.90 0.84 15.01
C VAL A 459 -13.79 0.08 13.70
N ILE A 460 -13.04 -1.01 13.74
CA ILE A 460 -12.93 -1.95 12.63
C ILE A 460 -14.27 -2.62 12.33
N SER A 461 -14.57 -2.77 11.03
CA SER A 461 -15.76 -3.45 10.52
C SER A 461 -15.84 -4.89 11.04
N PRO A 462 -17.01 -5.37 11.48
CA PRO A 462 -17.20 -6.73 11.95
C PRO A 462 -17.09 -7.80 10.85
N ILE A 463 -17.04 -7.40 9.57
CA ILE A 463 -16.83 -8.30 8.42
C ILE A 463 -15.36 -8.74 8.33
N VAL A 464 -14.42 -7.92 8.82
CA VAL A 464 -13.00 -8.24 8.79
C VAL A 464 -12.69 -9.28 9.86
N ASP A 465 -12.11 -10.40 9.44
CA ASP A 465 -11.80 -11.54 10.30
C ASP A 465 -10.62 -11.26 11.24
N GLY A 466 -9.65 -10.49 10.75
CA GLY A 466 -8.48 -10.09 11.51
C GLY A 466 -7.66 -9.03 10.79
N ALA A 467 -6.97 -8.20 11.56
CA ALA A 467 -6.09 -7.19 11.00
C ALA A 467 -4.88 -6.94 11.91
N TYR A 468 -3.74 -6.63 11.30
CA TYR A 468 -2.46 -6.51 12.00
C TYR A 468 -1.71 -5.23 11.66
N GLN A 469 -1.22 -4.53 12.69
CA GLN A 469 -0.32 -3.38 12.58
C GLN A 469 1.10 -3.76 13.03
N SER A 470 2.06 -3.75 12.10
CA SER A 470 3.47 -4.04 12.37
C SER A 470 4.29 -2.80 12.76
N GLY A 471 5.49 -3.03 13.33
CA GLY A 471 6.50 -2.02 13.68
C GLY A 471 7.86 -2.26 12.99
N CYS A 472 7.86 -2.83 11.78
CA CYS A 472 9.05 -3.47 11.19
C CYS A 472 9.97 -2.57 10.35
N HIS A 473 9.48 -1.47 9.79
CA HIS A 473 10.26 -0.61 8.88
C HIS A 473 11.06 0.47 9.62
N THR A 474 10.71 0.75 10.87
CA THR A 474 11.42 1.66 11.77
C THR A 474 12.14 0.93 12.90
N ALA A 475 12.27 -0.40 12.78
CA ALA A 475 12.80 -1.28 13.80
C ALA A 475 14.30 -1.12 14.08
N SER A 476 15.10 -0.87 13.04
CA SER A 476 16.58 -0.84 13.12
C SER A 476 17.09 0.32 13.96
N VAL A 477 16.43 1.47 13.85
CA VAL A 477 16.80 2.70 14.55
C VAL A 477 15.63 3.23 15.36
N TRP A 478 15.78 3.26 16.69
CA TRP A 478 14.78 3.75 17.62
C TRP A 478 15.06 5.20 18.03
N ASP A 479 15.06 6.11 17.05
CA ASP A 479 15.32 7.53 17.27
C ASP A 479 14.13 8.26 17.92
N LYS A 480 14.30 9.57 18.21
CA LYS A 480 13.24 10.40 18.81
C LYS A 480 11.97 10.45 17.96
N LYS A 481 12.07 10.34 16.64
CA LYS A 481 10.93 10.39 15.72
C LYS A 481 10.14 9.09 15.81
N ALA A 482 10.81 7.94 15.79
CA ALA A 482 10.20 6.63 15.99
C ALA A 482 9.54 6.53 17.38
N GLN A 483 10.22 7.01 18.44
CA GLN A 483 9.69 7.05 19.81
C GLN A 483 8.41 7.88 19.94
N ALA A 484 8.26 8.97 19.18
CA ALA A 484 7.05 9.78 19.17
C ALA A 484 5.93 9.13 18.34
N ASN A 485 6.27 8.60 17.15
CA ASN A 485 5.30 8.18 16.16
C ASN A 485 4.74 6.77 16.38
N ILE A 486 5.59 5.81 16.73
CA ILE A 486 5.21 4.39 16.76
C ILE A 486 4.27 4.07 17.92
N PRO A 487 4.51 4.53 19.18
CA PRO A 487 3.55 4.30 20.26
C PRO A 487 2.17 4.92 19.98
N ARG A 488 2.15 6.13 19.37
CA ARG A 488 0.91 6.80 18.95
C ARG A 488 0.14 5.97 17.92
N LEU A 489 0.82 5.49 16.88
CA LEU A 489 0.23 4.63 15.86
C LEU A 489 -0.32 3.33 16.45
N MET A 490 0.47 2.65 17.27
CA MET A 490 0.09 1.37 17.87
C MET A 490 -1.12 1.52 18.78
N LYS A 491 -1.15 2.60 19.58
CA LYS A 491 -2.32 2.93 20.39
C LYS A 491 -3.57 3.15 19.54
N PHE A 492 -3.48 4.00 18.50
CA PHE A 492 -4.61 4.26 17.61
C PHE A 492 -5.15 2.97 16.97
N MET A 493 -4.27 2.15 16.40
CA MET A 493 -4.67 0.93 15.70
C MET A 493 -5.23 -0.13 16.66
N ASN A 494 -4.70 -0.24 17.87
CA ASN A 494 -5.23 -1.12 18.91
C ASN A 494 -6.63 -0.68 19.36
N ASP A 495 -6.81 0.62 19.65
CA ASP A 495 -8.11 1.21 20.03
C ASP A 495 -9.15 1.00 18.91
N PHE A 496 -8.72 1.08 17.64
CA PHE A 496 -9.57 0.82 16.47
C PHE A 496 -9.98 -0.66 16.34
N GLY A 497 -9.18 -1.59 16.86
CA GLY A 497 -9.48 -3.02 16.94
C GLY A 497 -8.49 -3.96 16.25
N LEU A 498 -7.33 -3.47 15.79
CA LEU A 498 -6.29 -4.31 15.20
C LEU A 498 -5.48 -5.04 16.28
N ILE A 499 -4.90 -6.18 15.92
CA ILE A 499 -3.77 -6.76 16.64
C ILE A 499 -2.54 -5.90 16.34
N THR A 500 -1.76 -5.54 17.35
CA THR A 500 -0.64 -4.61 17.19
C THR A 500 0.68 -5.23 17.64
N ALA A 501 1.76 -4.96 16.91
CA ALA A 501 3.09 -5.49 17.25
C ALA A 501 3.62 -4.98 18.60
N ARG A 502 3.11 -3.84 19.07
CA ARG A 502 3.42 -3.27 20.38
C ARG A 502 2.12 -3.02 21.12
N ASP A 503 2.07 -3.43 22.37
CA ASP A 503 0.96 -3.10 23.25
C ASP A 503 1.04 -1.61 23.64
N PRO A 504 -0.04 -0.82 23.48
CA PRO A 504 -0.11 0.51 24.08
C PRO A 504 0.06 0.54 25.61
N LYS A 505 -0.22 -0.56 26.33
CA LYS A 505 -0.08 -0.63 27.80
C LYS A 505 1.21 -1.28 28.28
N GLY A 506 1.99 -1.90 27.38
CA GLY A 506 3.26 -2.56 27.71
C GLY A 506 3.12 -3.94 28.38
N GLU A 507 1.99 -4.62 28.23
CA GLU A 507 1.69 -5.95 28.78
C GLU A 507 2.46 -7.08 28.06
N TYR A 508 2.86 -6.87 26.81
CA TYR A 508 3.69 -7.82 26.05
C TYR A 508 4.90 -7.17 25.36
N HIS A 509 5.90 -7.99 25.05
CA HIS A 509 7.12 -7.56 24.39
C HIS A 509 6.83 -6.95 23.01
N ALA A 510 7.45 -5.78 22.73
CA ALA A 510 7.24 -5.10 21.46
C ALA A 510 7.93 -5.85 20.32
N MET A 511 7.13 -6.44 19.45
CA MET A 511 7.59 -7.13 18.26
C MET A 511 7.96 -6.11 17.17
N THR A 512 8.98 -6.45 16.39
CA THR A 512 9.41 -5.71 15.20
C THR A 512 9.39 -6.59 13.94
N ASP A 513 8.66 -7.70 14.04
CA ASP A 513 8.50 -8.72 13.02
C ASP A 513 8.04 -8.13 11.70
N VAL A 514 8.70 -8.55 10.61
CA VAL A 514 8.33 -8.18 9.25
C VAL A 514 6.87 -8.53 9.00
N ILE A 515 6.08 -7.51 8.65
CA ILE A 515 4.62 -7.56 8.51
C ILE A 515 4.14 -8.82 7.78
N HIS A 516 4.77 -9.16 6.66
CA HIS A 516 4.32 -10.23 5.77
C HIS A 516 4.50 -11.63 6.35
N LYS A 517 5.41 -11.82 7.32
CA LYS A 517 5.52 -13.10 8.03
C LYS A 517 4.30 -13.31 8.92
N VAL A 518 3.98 -12.30 9.73
CA VAL A 518 2.80 -12.35 10.60
C VAL A 518 1.51 -12.41 9.79
N LEU A 519 1.41 -11.65 8.69
CA LEU A 519 0.23 -11.72 7.80
C LEU A 519 0.05 -13.11 7.21
N ASN A 520 1.11 -13.77 6.74
CA ASN A 520 0.99 -15.14 6.23
C ASN A 520 0.52 -16.13 7.31
N ASP A 521 0.86 -15.88 8.59
CA ASP A 521 0.38 -16.71 9.70
C ASP A 521 -1.12 -16.48 9.98
N ILE A 522 -1.59 -15.23 9.99
CA ILE A 522 -3.00 -14.93 10.33
C ILE A 522 -3.98 -15.14 9.18
N VAL A 523 -3.50 -15.33 7.95
CA VAL A 523 -4.35 -15.71 6.81
C VAL A 523 -4.60 -17.21 6.87
N VAL A 524 -5.79 -17.60 7.32
CA VAL A 524 -6.12 -18.99 7.68
C VAL A 524 -7.18 -19.66 6.78
N ASP A 525 -7.52 -19.03 5.64
CA ASP A 525 -8.43 -19.57 4.64
C ASP A 525 -7.93 -19.18 3.23
N GLU A 526 -7.73 -20.16 2.35
CA GLU A 526 -7.28 -19.92 0.98
C GLU A 526 -8.37 -19.28 0.09
N TRP A 527 -9.59 -19.15 0.60
CA TRP A 527 -10.70 -18.45 -0.05
C TRP A 527 -10.82 -16.97 0.37
N SER A 528 -9.84 -16.45 1.11
CA SER A 528 -9.85 -15.08 1.61
C SER A 528 -9.32 -14.06 0.60
N ILE A 529 -9.84 -12.84 0.69
CA ILE A 529 -9.27 -11.64 0.08
C ILE A 529 -8.52 -10.86 1.15
N ILE A 530 -7.27 -10.51 0.84
CA ILE A 530 -6.37 -9.79 1.73
C ILE A 530 -6.01 -8.45 1.12
N ILE A 531 -6.15 -7.38 1.90
CA ILE A 531 -5.71 -6.03 1.53
C ILE A 531 -4.59 -5.61 2.47
N GLY A 532 -3.51 -5.02 1.97
CA GLY A 532 -2.47 -4.51 2.86
C GLY A 532 -1.81 -3.24 2.39
N GLY A 533 -1.48 -2.37 3.34
CA GLY A 533 -0.80 -1.09 3.15
C GLY A 533 0.68 -1.22 2.79
N ASP A 534 1.03 -2.28 2.07
CA ASP A 534 2.34 -2.55 1.51
C ASP A 534 2.21 -3.31 0.18
N SER A 535 3.00 -2.94 -0.82
CA SER A 535 3.08 -3.56 -2.14
C SER A 535 3.44 -5.06 -2.13
N HIS A 536 4.13 -5.53 -1.08
CA HIS A 536 4.52 -6.93 -0.88
C HIS A 536 3.46 -7.72 -0.10
N THR A 537 2.24 -7.18 0.03
CA THR A 537 1.08 -7.94 0.49
C THR A 537 0.68 -8.96 -0.58
N ARG A 538 1.38 -10.10 -0.59
CA ARG A 538 1.32 -11.17 -1.59
C ARG A 538 1.22 -12.54 -0.92
N MET A 539 0.32 -12.67 0.05
CA MET A 539 0.21 -13.84 0.90
C MET A 539 0.06 -15.11 0.06
N SER A 540 0.67 -16.21 0.51
CA SER A 540 0.66 -17.49 -0.21
C SER A 540 -0.62 -18.30 0.03
N LYS A 541 -1.49 -17.82 0.93
CA LYS A 541 -2.85 -18.32 1.14
C LYS A 541 -3.84 -17.19 0.79
N GLY A 542 -4.89 -17.50 0.05
CA GLY A 542 -5.83 -16.49 -0.46
C GLY A 542 -5.27 -15.68 -1.63
N VAL A 543 -6.00 -14.64 -2.04
CA VAL A 543 -5.48 -13.63 -2.99
C VAL A 543 -5.25 -12.31 -2.27
N ALA A 544 -4.01 -11.81 -2.38
CA ALA A 544 -3.55 -10.67 -1.59
C ALA A 544 -3.14 -9.48 -2.47
N PHE A 545 -3.69 -8.32 -2.16
CA PHE A 545 -3.48 -7.08 -2.88
C PHE A 545 -2.76 -6.06 -2.00
N GLY A 546 -1.58 -5.63 -2.48
CA GLY A 546 -0.97 -4.40 -1.99
C GLY A 546 -1.80 -3.19 -2.43
N ALA A 547 -2.11 -2.32 -1.47
CA ALA A 547 -2.97 -1.17 -1.67
C ALA A 547 -2.41 0.07 -0.97
N ASP A 548 -2.97 1.23 -1.32
CA ASP A 548 -2.67 2.50 -0.67
C ASP A 548 -3.40 2.63 0.67
N SER A 549 -2.95 3.59 1.50
CA SER A 549 -3.53 3.84 2.83
C SER A 549 -5.02 4.14 2.81
N GLY A 550 -5.55 4.76 1.75
CA GLY A 550 -6.97 5.04 1.61
C GLY A 550 -7.81 3.79 1.38
N THR A 551 -7.36 2.94 0.45
CA THR A 551 -7.98 1.62 0.22
C THR A 551 -7.92 0.72 1.45
N VAL A 552 -6.79 0.73 2.18
CA VAL A 552 -6.64 -0.02 3.44
C VAL A 552 -7.61 0.51 4.50
N ALA A 553 -7.72 1.84 4.64
CA ALA A 553 -8.67 2.46 5.56
C ALA A 553 -10.12 2.13 5.20
N LEU A 554 -10.48 2.14 3.91
CA LEU A 554 -11.80 1.68 3.46
C LEU A 554 -12.06 0.22 3.84
N ALA A 555 -11.10 -0.68 3.58
CA ALA A 555 -11.24 -2.10 3.93
C ALA A 555 -11.43 -2.29 5.45
N LEU A 556 -10.67 -1.57 6.29
CA LEU A 556 -10.82 -1.58 7.74
C LEU A 556 -12.17 -1.00 8.21
N ALA A 557 -12.61 0.12 7.65
CA ALA A 557 -13.82 0.83 8.07
C ALA A 557 -15.12 0.17 7.58
N THR A 558 -15.08 -0.43 6.39
CA THR A 558 -16.28 -0.99 5.73
C THR A 558 -16.30 -2.51 5.72
N GLY A 559 -15.14 -3.17 5.74
CA GLY A 559 -15.01 -4.61 5.50
C GLY A 559 -15.10 -5.00 4.03
N GLU A 560 -15.09 -4.02 3.12
CA GLU A 560 -15.28 -4.24 1.69
C GLU A 560 -14.21 -3.50 0.87
N ALA A 561 -13.97 -3.97 -0.36
CA ALA A 561 -13.17 -3.27 -1.35
C ALA A 561 -13.86 -3.35 -2.72
N SER A 562 -13.75 -2.27 -3.52
CA SER A 562 -14.27 -2.24 -4.89
C SER A 562 -13.12 -2.32 -5.88
N MET A 563 -13.11 -3.35 -6.72
CA MET A 563 -12.08 -3.53 -7.75
C MET A 563 -12.58 -4.44 -8.87
N PRO A 564 -12.05 -4.29 -10.10
CA PRO A 564 -12.34 -5.25 -11.16
C PRO A 564 -11.73 -6.61 -10.83
N ILE A 565 -12.42 -7.69 -11.20
CA ILE A 565 -11.86 -9.05 -11.21
C ILE A 565 -10.70 -9.05 -12.21
N PRO A 566 -9.44 -9.23 -11.81
CA PRO A 566 -8.32 -9.11 -12.74
C PRO A 566 -8.16 -10.39 -13.57
N GLU A 567 -7.62 -10.26 -14.78
CA GLU A 567 -7.19 -11.40 -15.57
C GLU A 567 -6.07 -12.17 -14.86
N SER A 568 -5.97 -13.48 -15.10
CA SER A 568 -4.94 -14.34 -14.51
C SER A 568 -4.00 -14.92 -15.57
N VAL A 569 -2.72 -15.03 -15.22
CA VAL A 569 -1.69 -15.74 -15.97
C VAL A 569 -1.33 -16.99 -15.18
N LYS A 570 -1.43 -18.15 -15.83
CA LYS A 570 -1.12 -19.44 -15.21
C LYS A 570 0.38 -19.69 -15.24
N VAL A 571 0.98 -20.03 -14.10
CA VAL A 571 2.39 -20.42 -14.02
C VAL A 571 2.51 -21.85 -13.50
N THR A 572 3.17 -22.70 -14.29
CA THR A 572 3.42 -24.12 -13.99
C THR A 572 4.89 -24.45 -14.23
N PHE A 573 5.34 -25.59 -13.70
CA PHE A 573 6.74 -25.99 -13.73
C PHE A 573 6.90 -27.40 -14.33
N LYS A 574 8.03 -27.65 -14.99
CA LYS A 574 8.43 -28.98 -15.48
C LYS A 574 9.92 -29.23 -15.24
N GLY A 575 10.32 -30.49 -15.28
CA GLY A 575 11.72 -30.89 -15.06
C GLY A 575 12.10 -30.93 -13.59
N ASP A 576 13.40 -31.03 -13.32
CA ASP A 576 13.94 -31.23 -11.97
C ASP A 576 14.90 -30.12 -11.55
N MET A 577 14.58 -29.47 -10.42
CA MET A 577 15.45 -28.48 -9.78
C MET A 577 16.77 -29.12 -9.34
N LYS A 578 17.91 -28.53 -9.73
CA LYS A 578 19.22 -29.07 -9.38
C LYS A 578 19.50 -28.88 -7.88
N ASN A 579 20.13 -29.87 -7.25
CA ASN A 579 20.36 -29.92 -5.80
C ASN A 579 21.19 -28.75 -5.25
N HIS A 580 22.01 -28.11 -6.09
CA HIS A 580 22.83 -26.97 -5.70
C HIS A 580 22.13 -25.63 -5.92
N MET A 581 20.88 -25.60 -6.37
CA MET A 581 20.14 -24.36 -6.62
C MET A 581 19.28 -23.98 -5.42
N ASP A 582 19.03 -22.69 -5.25
CA ASP A 582 18.08 -22.17 -4.27
C ASP A 582 16.73 -21.87 -4.95
N PHE A 583 15.62 -22.00 -4.23
CA PHE A 583 14.29 -21.72 -4.79
C PHE A 583 14.17 -20.28 -5.29
N ARG A 584 14.89 -19.32 -4.71
CA ARG A 584 14.97 -17.93 -5.19
C ARG A 584 15.50 -17.84 -6.63
N ASP A 585 16.39 -18.73 -7.04
CA ASP A 585 16.90 -18.76 -8.42
C ASP A 585 15.79 -19.16 -9.41
N VAL A 586 14.88 -20.05 -9.00
CA VAL A 586 13.68 -20.43 -9.78
C VAL A 586 12.73 -19.24 -9.93
N VAL A 587 12.56 -18.45 -8.87
CA VAL A 587 11.74 -17.22 -8.89
C VAL A 587 12.30 -16.20 -9.89
N HIS A 588 13.61 -15.94 -9.87
CA HIS A 588 14.24 -15.04 -10.85
C HIS A 588 14.17 -15.60 -12.28
N ALA A 589 14.45 -16.89 -12.47
CA ALA A 589 14.37 -17.54 -13.77
C ALA A 589 12.97 -17.49 -14.38
N THR A 590 11.92 -17.47 -13.55
CA THR A 590 10.52 -17.33 -14.01
C THR A 590 10.32 -16.04 -14.81
N GLN A 591 10.87 -14.91 -14.34
CA GLN A 591 10.79 -13.63 -15.06
C GLN A 591 11.53 -13.71 -16.39
N ALA A 592 12.75 -14.26 -16.39
CA ALA A 592 13.58 -14.40 -17.59
C ALA A 592 12.92 -15.29 -18.65
N GLN A 593 12.43 -16.48 -18.26
CA GLN A 593 11.77 -17.42 -19.18
C GLN A 593 10.44 -16.88 -19.71
N MET A 594 9.70 -16.13 -18.89
CA MET A 594 8.48 -15.43 -19.35
C MET A 594 8.84 -14.40 -20.44
N LEU A 595 9.78 -13.51 -20.19
CA LEU A 595 10.19 -12.50 -21.18
C LEU A 595 10.70 -13.14 -22.47
N GLN A 596 11.47 -14.23 -22.36
CA GLN A 596 11.93 -14.98 -23.53
C GLN A 596 10.76 -15.57 -24.34
N LYS A 597 9.78 -16.18 -23.68
CA LYS A 597 8.62 -16.82 -24.34
C LYS A 597 7.74 -15.81 -25.08
N PHE A 598 7.60 -14.59 -24.54
CA PHE A 598 6.71 -13.56 -25.08
C PHE A 598 7.46 -12.39 -25.76
N GLY A 599 8.68 -12.64 -26.26
CA GLY A 599 9.41 -11.67 -27.09
C GLY A 599 9.73 -10.34 -26.40
N GLY A 600 9.95 -10.38 -25.08
CA GLY A 600 10.22 -9.22 -24.23
C GLY A 600 8.97 -8.56 -23.64
N GLU A 601 7.76 -9.03 -23.96
CA GLU A 601 6.54 -8.54 -23.33
C GLU A 601 6.36 -9.12 -21.93
N ASN A 602 6.16 -8.26 -20.93
CA ASN A 602 5.79 -8.70 -19.59
C ASN A 602 4.29 -8.98 -19.50
N VAL A 603 3.90 -10.24 -19.75
CA VAL A 603 2.48 -10.67 -19.70
C VAL A 603 1.88 -10.63 -18.28
N PHE A 604 2.70 -10.61 -17.23
CA PHE A 604 2.25 -10.52 -15.84
C PHE A 604 1.77 -9.11 -15.46
N GLN A 605 2.22 -8.09 -16.18
CA GLN A 605 1.94 -6.70 -15.84
C GLN A 605 0.44 -6.42 -15.68
N GLY A 606 0.02 -5.99 -14.49
CA GLY A 606 -1.37 -5.66 -14.18
C GLY A 606 -2.33 -6.84 -14.03
N ARG A 607 -1.83 -8.08 -14.05
CA ARG A 607 -2.62 -9.33 -13.95
C ARG A 607 -2.30 -10.10 -12.67
N ILE A 608 -3.09 -11.13 -12.36
CA ILE A 608 -2.76 -12.09 -11.31
C ILE A 608 -1.78 -13.13 -11.82
N ILE A 609 -0.78 -13.47 -11.02
CA ILE A 609 -0.01 -14.69 -11.22
C ILE A 609 -0.66 -15.81 -10.39
N GLU A 610 -1.30 -16.75 -11.07
CA GLU A 610 -1.82 -17.99 -10.46
C GLU A 610 -0.75 -19.07 -10.59
N VAL A 611 0.02 -19.26 -9.51
CA VAL A 611 1.18 -20.16 -9.50
C VAL A 611 0.83 -21.51 -8.89
N HIS A 612 1.15 -22.58 -9.61
CA HIS A 612 0.89 -23.96 -9.20
C HIS A 612 2.15 -24.58 -8.58
N LEU A 613 2.44 -24.21 -7.33
CA LEU A 613 3.56 -24.81 -6.59
C LEU A 613 3.16 -26.16 -6.01
N GLY A 614 1.97 -26.28 -5.41
CA GLY A 614 1.40 -27.55 -4.91
C GLY A 614 2.10 -28.17 -3.70
N THR A 615 3.43 -28.25 -3.72
CA THR A 615 4.27 -29.06 -2.83
C THR A 615 5.04 -28.25 -1.79
N LEU A 616 5.00 -26.92 -1.86
CA LEU A 616 5.67 -26.02 -0.92
C LEU A 616 4.70 -25.51 0.14
N PRO A 617 5.03 -25.65 1.44
CA PRO A 617 4.29 -24.98 2.50
C PRO A 617 4.24 -23.46 2.28
N ALA A 618 3.22 -22.82 2.83
CA ALA A 618 2.90 -21.42 2.61
C ALA A 618 4.09 -20.46 2.83
N ASP A 619 4.91 -20.69 3.86
CA ASP A 619 6.11 -19.88 4.10
C ASP A 619 7.09 -19.97 2.93
N GLN A 620 7.41 -21.16 2.46
CA GLN A 620 8.37 -21.34 1.36
C GLN A 620 7.80 -20.81 0.04
N ALA A 621 6.51 -21.06 -0.21
CA ALA A 621 5.79 -20.53 -1.36
C ALA A 621 5.76 -18.99 -1.38
N PHE A 622 5.83 -18.36 -0.20
CA PHE A 622 5.88 -16.91 -0.10
C PHE A 622 7.10 -16.29 -0.79
N THR A 623 8.23 -16.99 -0.87
CA THR A 623 9.38 -16.56 -1.69
C THR A 623 8.98 -16.27 -3.14
N PHE A 624 8.06 -17.07 -3.71
CA PHE A 624 7.57 -16.82 -5.06
C PHE A 624 6.53 -15.71 -5.08
N THR A 625 5.49 -15.81 -4.23
CA THR A 625 4.36 -14.87 -4.28
C THR A 625 4.78 -13.44 -3.93
N ASP A 626 5.70 -13.26 -2.99
CA ASP A 626 6.27 -11.96 -2.60
C ASP A 626 6.94 -11.24 -3.79
N TRP A 627 7.78 -11.97 -4.54
CA TRP A 627 8.48 -11.44 -5.70
C TRP A 627 7.57 -11.03 -6.87
N THR A 628 6.34 -11.54 -6.94
CA THR A 628 5.39 -11.17 -8.01
C THR A 628 5.08 -9.67 -8.04
N ALA A 629 5.27 -8.95 -6.93
CA ALA A 629 5.19 -7.50 -6.89
C ALA A 629 6.16 -6.86 -7.91
N GLU A 630 7.36 -7.41 -8.02
CA GLU A 630 8.44 -6.90 -8.89
C GLU A 630 8.36 -7.45 -10.31
N MET A 631 7.58 -8.50 -10.53
CA MET A 631 7.11 -8.93 -11.85
C MET A 631 6.01 -8.01 -12.42
N LYS A 632 5.67 -6.92 -11.71
CA LYS A 632 4.61 -5.95 -12.04
C LYS A 632 3.20 -6.56 -12.00
N ALA A 633 3.03 -7.69 -11.30
CA ALA A 633 1.72 -8.33 -11.13
C ALA A 633 0.79 -7.49 -10.23
N LYS A 634 -0.51 -7.53 -10.52
CA LYS A 634 -1.53 -6.90 -9.69
C LYS A 634 -1.65 -7.61 -8.34
N ALA A 635 -1.56 -8.94 -8.32
CA ALA A 635 -1.51 -9.82 -7.15
C ALA A 635 -1.08 -11.23 -7.57
N SER A 636 -1.00 -12.13 -6.60
CA SER A 636 -0.68 -13.54 -6.82
C SER A 636 -1.49 -14.44 -5.89
N ILE A 637 -1.60 -15.70 -6.30
CA ILE A 637 -2.21 -16.77 -5.52
C ILE A 637 -1.40 -18.05 -5.74
N CYS A 638 -1.17 -18.81 -4.67
CA CYS A 638 -0.54 -20.11 -4.73
C CYS A 638 -1.59 -21.23 -4.68
N ILE A 639 -1.61 -22.07 -5.71
CA ILE A 639 -2.43 -23.28 -5.73
C ILE A 639 -1.65 -24.41 -5.06
N SER A 640 -2.18 -24.92 -3.96
CA SER A 640 -1.52 -25.90 -3.08
C SER A 640 -2.24 -27.24 -3.11
N GLU A 641 -1.53 -28.33 -2.86
CA GLU A 641 -2.15 -29.63 -2.59
C GLU A 641 -2.81 -29.64 -1.21
N ASP A 642 -3.84 -30.48 -1.05
CA ASP A 642 -4.64 -30.53 0.18
C ASP A 642 -3.78 -30.78 1.43
N ASP A 643 -2.83 -31.73 1.36
CA ASP A 643 -1.94 -32.07 2.48
C ASP A 643 -0.98 -30.92 2.84
N THR A 644 -0.38 -30.27 1.84
CA THR A 644 0.51 -29.11 2.02
C THR A 644 -0.24 -27.89 2.56
N LEU A 645 -1.49 -27.70 2.14
CA LEU A 645 -2.35 -26.65 2.68
C LEU A 645 -2.68 -26.93 4.16
N ILE A 646 -3.05 -28.17 4.50
CA ILE A 646 -3.29 -28.56 5.90
C ILE A 646 -2.03 -28.32 6.75
N GLU A 647 -0.86 -28.75 6.30
CA GLU A 647 0.41 -28.48 6.98
C GLU A 647 0.61 -26.99 7.24
N SER A 648 0.38 -26.17 6.22
CA SER A 648 0.51 -24.71 6.31
C SER A 648 -0.47 -24.08 7.32
N LEU A 649 -1.69 -24.60 7.41
CA LEU A 649 -2.70 -24.13 8.37
C LEU A 649 -2.37 -24.56 9.80
N GLU A 650 -1.82 -25.75 10.02
CA GLU A 650 -1.39 -26.19 11.35
C GLU A 650 -0.19 -25.37 11.86
N ILE A 651 0.77 -25.05 10.99
CA ILE A 651 1.89 -24.15 11.32
C ILE A 651 1.37 -22.76 11.72
N ALA A 652 0.46 -22.20 10.90
CA ALA A 652 -0.18 -20.92 11.17
C ALA A 652 -0.88 -20.92 12.54
N LYS A 653 -1.69 -21.93 12.83
CA LYS A 653 -2.36 -22.08 14.14
C LYS A 653 -1.37 -22.10 15.30
N GLY A 654 -0.28 -22.85 15.18
CA GLY A 654 0.76 -22.91 16.23
C GLY A 654 1.36 -21.52 16.51
N ARG A 655 1.63 -20.74 15.47
CA ARG A 655 2.18 -19.38 15.61
C ARG A 655 1.16 -18.38 16.16
N ILE A 656 -0.11 -18.47 15.75
CA ILE A 656 -1.20 -17.67 16.33
C ILE A 656 -1.38 -18.01 17.81
N GLN A 657 -1.29 -19.29 18.19
CA GLN A 657 -1.36 -19.70 19.59
C GLN A 657 -0.22 -19.07 20.41
N ILE A 658 1.00 -19.03 19.89
CA ILE A 658 2.13 -18.32 20.53
C ILE A 658 1.81 -16.84 20.74
N MET A 659 1.17 -16.17 19.76
CA MET A 659 0.75 -14.77 19.91
C MET A 659 -0.29 -14.61 21.04
N ILE A 660 -1.27 -15.52 21.14
CA ILE A 660 -2.25 -15.54 22.23
C ILE A 660 -1.57 -15.76 23.59
N ASP A 661 -0.66 -16.73 23.67
CA ASP A 661 0.06 -17.06 24.90
C ASP A 661 0.97 -15.91 25.37
N LYS A 662 1.49 -15.12 24.41
CA LYS A 662 2.23 -13.86 24.66
C LYS A 662 1.31 -12.68 25.04
N GLY A 663 -0.01 -12.88 25.11
CA GLY A 663 -0.99 -11.87 25.54
C GLY A 663 -1.45 -10.91 24.44
N MET A 664 -1.21 -11.22 23.15
CA MET A 664 -1.51 -10.31 22.04
C MET A 664 -2.97 -10.30 21.60
N ASP A 665 -3.80 -11.25 22.07
CA ASP A 665 -5.20 -11.28 21.65
C ASP A 665 -5.98 -10.11 22.25
N ASN A 666 -6.80 -9.48 21.44
CA ASN A 666 -7.54 -8.31 21.87
C ASN A 666 -8.85 -8.70 22.60
N HIS A 667 -9.55 -7.71 23.13
CA HIS A 667 -10.83 -7.91 23.85
C HIS A 667 -11.91 -8.60 22.99
N ARG A 668 -11.79 -8.60 21.65
CA ARG A 668 -12.71 -9.28 20.73
C ARG A 668 -12.29 -10.73 20.43
N GLN A 669 -11.17 -11.19 20.97
CA GLN A 669 -10.61 -12.54 20.75
C GLN A 669 -10.38 -12.87 19.27
N VAL A 670 -9.83 -11.89 18.53
CA VAL A 670 -9.58 -12.01 17.08
C VAL A 670 -8.67 -13.19 16.77
N LEU A 671 -7.56 -13.35 17.49
CA LEU A 671 -6.60 -14.42 17.22
C LEU A 671 -7.20 -15.81 17.49
N GLN A 672 -7.94 -15.95 18.60
CA GLN A 672 -8.68 -17.19 18.87
C GLN A 672 -9.73 -17.47 17.78
N GLY A 673 -10.41 -16.43 17.28
CA GLY A 673 -11.34 -16.53 16.15
C GLY A 673 -10.68 -17.09 14.88
N LEU A 674 -9.44 -16.68 14.58
CA LEU A 674 -8.67 -17.20 13.45
C LEU A 674 -8.26 -18.66 13.65
N ILE A 675 -7.87 -19.08 14.86
CA ILE A 675 -7.60 -20.51 15.15
C ILE A 675 -8.86 -21.35 14.86
N ASN A 676 -10.03 -20.90 15.35
CA ASN A 676 -11.29 -21.61 15.14
C ASN A 676 -11.64 -21.74 13.65
N LYS A 677 -11.34 -20.72 12.85
CA LYS A 677 -11.52 -20.74 11.38
C LYS A 677 -10.56 -21.71 10.70
N ALA A 678 -9.29 -21.71 11.10
CA ALA A 678 -8.31 -22.66 10.61
C ALA A 678 -8.72 -24.11 10.90
N ASP A 679 -9.18 -24.40 12.12
CA ASP A 679 -9.67 -25.73 12.51
C ASP A 679 -10.84 -26.19 11.64
N LYS A 680 -11.81 -25.30 11.41
CA LYS A 680 -12.92 -25.58 10.50
C LYS A 680 -12.42 -25.88 9.09
N ARG A 681 -11.52 -25.07 8.55
CA ARG A 681 -10.99 -25.24 7.20
C ARG A 681 -10.23 -26.57 7.06
N ILE A 682 -9.39 -26.92 8.04
CA ILE A 682 -8.69 -28.20 8.08
C ILE A 682 -9.67 -29.38 8.09
N ALA A 683 -10.75 -29.30 8.87
CA ALA A 683 -11.77 -30.34 8.92
C ALA A 683 -12.52 -30.49 7.57
N GLU A 684 -12.85 -29.39 6.91
CA GLU A 684 -13.48 -29.38 5.58
C GLU A 684 -12.59 -30.04 4.51
N ILE A 685 -11.28 -29.77 4.53
CA ILE A 685 -10.32 -30.37 3.59
C ILE A 685 -10.18 -31.87 3.88
N LYS A 686 -9.94 -32.26 5.14
CA LYS A 686 -9.75 -33.66 5.55
C LYS A 686 -10.98 -34.54 5.26
N SER A 687 -12.18 -33.98 5.42
CA SER A 687 -13.44 -34.69 5.14
C SER A 687 -13.78 -34.76 3.65
N GLY A 688 -13.18 -33.90 2.83
CA GLY A 688 -13.53 -33.73 1.41
C GLY A 688 -14.84 -32.98 1.18
N GLU A 689 -15.50 -32.44 2.22
CA GLU A 689 -16.71 -31.61 2.09
C GLU A 689 -16.43 -30.38 1.20
N LYS A 690 -15.30 -29.72 1.47
CA LYS A 690 -14.79 -28.62 0.66
C LYS A 690 -13.28 -28.75 0.52
N PRO A 691 -12.78 -29.36 -0.57
CA PRO A 691 -11.35 -29.52 -0.81
C PRO A 691 -10.64 -28.16 -0.98
N GLY A 692 -9.31 -28.18 -1.01
CA GLY A 692 -8.50 -26.98 -1.27
C GLY A 692 -8.89 -26.30 -2.59
N LEU A 693 -8.76 -24.97 -2.61
CA LEU A 693 -9.05 -24.17 -3.78
C LEU A 693 -8.15 -24.55 -4.97
N ILE A 694 -8.79 -24.88 -6.08
CA ILE A 694 -8.15 -25.09 -7.39
C ILE A 694 -9.05 -24.52 -8.49
N PRO A 695 -8.47 -24.08 -9.62
CA PRO A 695 -9.25 -23.60 -10.78
C PRO A 695 -10.06 -24.71 -11.43
N ASP A 696 -11.09 -24.32 -12.18
CA ASP A 696 -11.82 -25.25 -13.05
C ASP A 696 -10.95 -25.71 -14.23
N ALA A 697 -11.13 -26.95 -14.69
CA ALA A 697 -10.36 -27.51 -15.80
C ALA A 697 -10.50 -26.74 -17.13
N ASN A 698 -11.65 -26.10 -17.35
CA ASN A 698 -11.96 -25.28 -18.52
C ASN A 698 -11.90 -23.77 -18.23
N ALA A 699 -11.21 -23.35 -17.17
CA ALA A 699 -10.94 -21.94 -16.90
C ALA A 699 -10.06 -21.32 -18.00
N LYS A 700 -10.28 -20.05 -18.31
CA LYS A 700 -9.47 -19.32 -19.30
C LYS A 700 -8.50 -18.37 -18.64
N TYR A 701 -7.23 -18.50 -19.02
CA TYR A 701 -6.16 -17.59 -18.63
C TYR A 701 -5.83 -16.63 -19.76
N TYR A 702 -5.33 -15.45 -19.41
CA TYR A 702 -4.79 -14.51 -20.39
C TYR A 702 -3.59 -15.13 -21.14
N ALA A 703 -2.71 -15.78 -20.38
CA ALA A 703 -1.56 -16.50 -20.88
C ALA A 703 -1.21 -17.66 -19.95
N GLU A 704 -0.48 -18.64 -20.49
CA GLU A 704 0.11 -19.74 -19.72
C GLU A 704 1.62 -19.72 -19.87
N VAL A 705 2.33 -19.82 -18.75
CA VAL A 705 3.79 -19.85 -18.69
C VAL A 705 4.21 -21.17 -18.05
N VAL A 706 5.10 -21.90 -18.73
CA VAL A 706 5.65 -23.16 -18.25
C VAL A 706 7.13 -22.92 -18.02
N ILE A 707 7.57 -23.03 -16.77
CA ILE A 707 8.96 -22.83 -16.36
C ILE A 707 9.69 -24.15 -16.42
N ASP A 708 10.77 -24.18 -17.19
CA ASP A 708 11.65 -25.34 -17.31
C ASP A 708 12.72 -25.27 -16.22
N LEU A 709 12.68 -26.22 -15.28
CA LEU A 709 13.65 -26.30 -14.18
C LEU A 709 15.00 -26.88 -14.65
N ASP A 710 15.04 -27.63 -15.75
CA ASP A 710 16.26 -28.29 -16.20
C ASP A 710 17.30 -27.33 -16.76
N VAL A 711 16.87 -26.17 -17.25
CA VAL A 711 17.75 -25.12 -17.77
C VAL A 711 18.30 -24.21 -16.66
N ILE A 712 17.76 -24.30 -15.44
CA ILE A 712 18.19 -23.50 -14.29
C ILE A 712 19.34 -24.23 -13.59
N VAL A 713 20.55 -24.05 -14.11
CA VAL A 713 21.74 -24.82 -13.70
C VAL A 713 22.79 -24.01 -12.94
N GLU A 714 22.62 -22.69 -12.86
CA GLU A 714 23.46 -21.77 -12.10
C GLU A 714 22.64 -20.64 -11.45
N PRO A 715 23.09 -20.06 -10.33
CA PRO A 715 22.37 -19.01 -9.63
C PRO A 715 22.02 -17.80 -10.50
N MET A 716 20.89 -17.16 -10.18
CA MET A 716 20.30 -16.08 -10.96
C MET A 716 20.27 -14.79 -10.15
N ILE A 717 20.78 -13.71 -10.72
CA ILE A 717 20.91 -12.39 -10.08
C ILE A 717 20.07 -11.38 -10.85
N ALA A 718 19.19 -10.65 -10.15
CA ALA A 718 18.51 -9.50 -10.72
C ALA A 718 19.46 -8.29 -10.71
N ASP A 719 19.72 -7.73 -11.90
CA ASP A 719 20.73 -6.71 -12.14
C ASP A 719 20.05 -5.36 -12.45
N PRO A 720 20.36 -4.28 -11.71
CA PRO A 720 19.83 -2.95 -12.01
C PRO A 720 20.34 -2.37 -13.35
N ASP A 721 21.33 -2.98 -13.99
CA ASP A 721 21.89 -2.59 -15.28
C ASP A 721 22.20 -1.09 -15.36
N VAL A 722 22.81 -0.55 -14.30
CA VAL A 722 22.96 0.91 -14.06
C VAL A 722 23.67 1.65 -15.20
N ASN A 723 24.40 0.93 -16.06
CA ASN A 723 25.15 1.45 -17.19
C ASN A 723 24.48 1.22 -18.55
N ASN A 724 23.22 0.74 -18.59
CA ASN A 724 22.48 0.59 -19.84
C ASN A 724 22.45 1.92 -20.61
N LYS A 725 22.67 1.89 -21.93
CA LYS A 725 22.62 3.12 -22.75
C LYS A 725 21.21 3.71 -22.79
N ASP A 726 20.20 2.85 -22.79
CA ASP A 726 18.81 3.23 -22.66
C ASP A 726 18.47 3.41 -21.17
N VAL A 727 18.19 4.66 -20.79
CA VAL A 727 17.87 5.02 -19.40
C VAL A 727 16.58 4.34 -18.92
N SER A 728 15.63 4.09 -19.82
CA SER A 728 14.34 3.45 -19.47
C SER A 728 14.47 1.98 -19.04
N LYS A 729 15.61 1.34 -19.36
CA LYS A 729 15.89 -0.05 -19.00
C LYS A 729 16.66 -0.20 -17.68
N ARG A 730 17.23 0.89 -17.18
CA ARG A 730 17.96 0.90 -15.91
C ARG A 730 16.98 0.69 -14.75
N TYR A 731 17.45 0.01 -13.72
CA TYR A 731 16.72 -0.25 -12.48
C TYR A 731 15.39 -0.99 -12.68
N THR A 732 15.31 -1.83 -13.72
CA THR A 732 14.18 -2.72 -13.98
C THR A 732 14.50 -4.12 -13.43
N HIS A 733 13.49 -4.79 -12.85
CA HIS A 733 13.60 -6.19 -12.41
C HIS A 733 13.54 -7.20 -13.57
N ASP A 734 13.49 -6.70 -14.81
CA ASP A 734 13.40 -7.50 -16.02
C ASP A 734 14.78 -8.04 -16.47
N THR A 735 15.88 -7.46 -15.96
CA THR A 735 17.24 -7.92 -16.27
C THR A 735 17.72 -8.95 -15.26
N ILE A 736 17.62 -10.23 -15.63
CA ILE A 736 18.13 -11.36 -14.86
C ILE A 736 19.39 -11.91 -15.52
N ARG A 737 20.47 -12.04 -14.76
CA ARG A 737 21.77 -12.52 -15.24
C ARG A 737 22.20 -13.75 -14.44
N THR A 738 22.87 -14.68 -15.10
CA THR A 738 23.42 -15.83 -14.42
C THR A 738 24.71 -15.48 -13.68
N LEU A 739 25.09 -16.31 -12.70
CA LEU A 739 26.32 -16.13 -11.93
C LEU A 739 27.56 -15.98 -12.83
N SER A 740 27.67 -16.80 -13.87
CA SER A 740 28.81 -16.80 -14.81
C SER A 740 28.96 -15.50 -15.62
N PHE A 741 27.91 -14.69 -15.76
CA PHE A 741 27.98 -13.40 -16.46
C PHE A 741 29.01 -12.44 -15.84
N TYR A 742 29.16 -12.46 -14.52
CA TYR A 742 30.00 -11.50 -13.79
C TYR A 742 31.49 -11.85 -13.80
N GLY A 743 31.87 -13.03 -14.29
CA GLY A 743 33.24 -13.52 -14.21
C GLY A 743 33.72 -13.63 -12.77
N GLU A 744 35.00 -13.31 -12.53
CA GLU A 744 35.64 -13.41 -11.21
C GLU A 744 36.02 -12.04 -10.60
N ASP A 745 35.66 -10.93 -11.25
CA ASP A 745 36.19 -9.59 -10.91
C ASP A 745 35.13 -8.61 -10.37
N LYS A 746 33.83 -8.97 -10.40
CA LYS A 746 32.78 -8.07 -9.93
C LYS A 746 32.83 -7.94 -8.41
N LYS A 747 33.44 -6.86 -7.94
CA LYS A 747 33.55 -6.49 -6.53
C LYS A 747 32.18 -6.33 -5.88
N VAL A 748 32.05 -6.78 -4.64
CA VAL A 748 30.91 -6.55 -3.76
C VAL A 748 31.42 -5.75 -2.56
N ASP A 749 30.75 -4.64 -2.27
CA ASP A 749 31.10 -3.73 -1.18
C ASP A 749 30.23 -3.95 0.07
N LEU A 750 29.04 -4.56 -0.07
CA LEU A 750 28.17 -4.94 1.05
C LEU A 750 27.24 -6.10 0.69
N GLY A 751 27.14 -7.10 1.59
CA GLY A 751 26.15 -8.17 1.54
C GLY A 751 25.00 -7.95 2.53
N PHE A 752 23.76 -8.23 2.12
CA PHE A 752 22.59 -8.13 3.01
C PHE A 752 21.68 -9.37 2.91
N VAL A 753 21.54 -10.10 4.02
CA VAL A 753 20.59 -11.22 4.19
C VAL A 753 19.50 -10.80 5.16
N GLY A 754 18.38 -10.31 4.64
CA GLY A 754 17.24 -9.89 5.44
C GLY A 754 16.15 -9.30 4.56
N SER A 755 14.88 -9.55 4.89
CA SER A 755 13.66 -8.97 4.31
C SER A 755 12.48 -9.91 4.59
N CYS A 756 11.33 -9.61 4.00
CA CYS A 756 10.20 -10.53 3.89
C CYS A 756 10.50 -11.81 3.07
N MET A 757 11.56 -11.82 2.25
CA MET A 757 11.96 -13.00 1.44
C MET A 757 12.75 -14.05 2.23
N VAL A 758 13.32 -13.69 3.38
CA VAL A 758 14.14 -14.58 4.21
C VAL A 758 13.24 -15.43 5.12
N HIS A 759 13.59 -16.69 5.33
CA HIS A 759 12.91 -17.64 6.22
C HIS A 759 13.89 -18.19 7.26
N LYS A 760 13.40 -19.04 8.17
CA LYS A 760 14.30 -19.80 9.06
C LYS A 760 15.37 -20.56 8.26
N GLY A 761 14.97 -21.20 7.15
CA GLY A 761 15.87 -21.95 6.27
C GLY A 761 17.05 -21.13 5.77
N ASP A 762 16.81 -19.88 5.35
CA ASP A 762 17.87 -18.98 4.90
C ASP A 762 18.92 -18.70 5.97
N LEU A 763 18.50 -18.49 7.22
CA LEU A 763 19.45 -18.26 8.32
C LEU A 763 20.22 -19.53 8.66
N LYS A 764 19.60 -20.72 8.51
CA LYS A 764 20.31 -21.99 8.61
C LYS A 764 21.34 -22.15 7.49
N ILE A 765 21.01 -21.75 6.26
CA ILE A 765 21.96 -21.70 5.14
C ILE A 765 23.17 -20.84 5.52
N VAL A 766 22.97 -19.63 6.07
CA VAL A 766 24.09 -18.78 6.52
C VAL A 766 24.96 -19.53 7.53
N SER A 767 24.36 -20.09 8.58
CA SER A 767 25.11 -20.81 9.62
C SER A 767 25.90 -22.01 9.08
N GLN A 768 25.31 -22.79 8.17
CA GLN A 768 25.95 -23.98 7.58
C GLN A 768 27.06 -23.59 6.60
N MET A 769 26.87 -22.53 5.81
CA MET A 769 27.92 -22.01 4.95
C MET A 769 29.14 -21.55 5.74
N LEU A 770 28.94 -20.86 6.87
CA LEU A 770 30.04 -20.43 7.75
C LEU A 770 30.84 -21.64 8.26
N ARG A 771 30.16 -22.74 8.62
CA ARG A 771 30.81 -24.01 9.01
C ARG A 771 31.58 -24.64 7.85
N ASN A 772 30.97 -24.74 6.67
CA ASN A 772 31.61 -25.30 5.48
C ASN A 772 32.87 -24.51 5.10
N ILE A 773 32.81 -23.18 5.17
CA ILE A 773 33.94 -22.31 4.85
C ILE A 773 35.05 -22.43 5.90
N GLU A 774 34.70 -22.48 7.19
CA GLU A 774 35.68 -22.76 8.25
C GLU A 774 36.34 -24.14 8.07
N GLU A 775 35.59 -25.16 7.69
CA GLU A 775 36.14 -26.50 7.43
C GLU A 775 37.09 -26.51 6.22
N GLN A 776 36.74 -25.77 5.16
CA GLN A 776 37.53 -25.70 3.92
C GLN A 776 38.78 -24.82 4.05
N GLN A 777 38.69 -23.71 4.81
CA GLN A 777 39.73 -22.66 4.83
C GLN A 777 40.41 -22.49 6.20
N GLY A 778 39.89 -23.14 7.26
CA GLY A 778 40.36 -23.04 8.65
C GLY A 778 39.92 -21.78 9.39
N LYS A 779 39.35 -20.79 8.70
CA LYS A 779 38.77 -19.55 9.27
C LYS A 779 37.71 -18.98 8.34
N VAL A 780 36.84 -18.12 8.88
CA VAL A 780 35.95 -17.26 8.09
C VAL A 780 36.45 -15.83 8.20
N GLU A 781 36.70 -15.19 7.06
CA GLU A 781 37.09 -13.78 6.97
C GLU A 781 36.16 -13.07 5.99
N PHE A 782 35.64 -11.92 6.37
CA PHE A 782 34.78 -11.11 5.53
C PHE A 782 35.63 -10.08 4.77
N HIS A 783 35.54 -10.05 3.45
CA HIS A 783 36.17 -9.02 2.62
C HIS A 783 35.19 -7.88 2.25
N ALA A 784 33.91 -8.07 2.55
CA ALA A 784 32.87 -7.05 2.61
C ALA A 784 31.93 -7.33 3.82
N PRO A 785 31.31 -6.30 4.43
CA PRO A 785 30.33 -6.47 5.49
C PRO A 785 29.17 -7.38 5.08
N LEU A 786 28.71 -8.22 6.00
CA LEU A 786 27.50 -9.01 5.86
C LEU A 786 26.47 -8.59 6.90
N VAL A 787 25.43 -7.88 6.50
CA VAL A 787 24.33 -7.49 7.38
C VAL A 787 23.26 -8.59 7.34
N VAL A 788 22.94 -9.18 8.49
CA VAL A 788 21.94 -10.24 8.62
C VAL A 788 20.82 -9.77 9.53
N ALA A 789 19.58 -9.80 9.04
CA ALA A 789 18.39 -9.46 9.83
C ALA A 789 17.36 -10.59 9.74
N ALA A 790 17.11 -11.26 10.87
CA ALA A 790 16.03 -12.24 10.95
C ALA A 790 14.67 -11.54 10.75
N PRO A 791 13.69 -12.18 10.11
CA PRO A 791 12.43 -11.49 9.83
C PRO A 791 11.49 -11.46 11.03
N THR A 792 11.62 -12.38 12.00
CA THR A 792 10.79 -12.40 13.22
C THR A 792 11.57 -12.85 14.46
N TYR A 793 11.10 -12.47 15.65
CA TYR A 793 11.65 -12.97 16.92
C TYR A 793 11.43 -14.48 17.11
N ASN A 794 10.29 -15.02 16.67
CA ASN A 794 10.04 -16.46 16.78
C ASN A 794 11.10 -17.28 16.02
N ILE A 795 11.55 -16.81 14.86
CA ILE A 795 12.64 -17.47 14.13
C ILE A 795 13.96 -17.41 14.91
N ILE A 796 14.26 -16.29 15.58
CA ILE A 796 15.45 -16.21 16.45
C ILE A 796 15.35 -17.20 17.61
N GLU A 797 14.20 -17.29 18.28
CA GLU A 797 13.96 -18.25 19.37
C GLU A 797 14.16 -19.69 18.89
N GLU A 798 13.63 -20.05 17.72
CA GLU A 798 13.83 -21.37 17.10
C GLU A 798 15.31 -21.65 16.79
N LEU A 799 16.03 -20.70 16.17
CA LEU A 799 17.45 -20.86 15.85
C LEU A 799 18.35 -20.95 17.09
N LYS A 800 17.99 -20.28 18.19
CA LYS A 800 18.68 -20.42 19.48
C LYS A 800 18.48 -21.82 20.05
N ASN A 801 17.26 -22.36 20.01
CA ASN A 801 16.97 -23.71 20.48
C ASN A 801 17.67 -24.79 19.63
N GLU A 802 17.83 -24.54 18.33
CA GLU A 802 18.51 -25.45 17.38
C GLU A 802 20.05 -25.29 17.41
N GLY A 803 20.60 -24.28 18.07
CA GLY A 803 22.04 -24.00 18.18
C GLY A 803 22.66 -23.33 16.96
N ASP A 804 21.86 -22.97 15.96
CA ASP A 804 22.31 -22.26 14.75
C ASP A 804 22.62 -20.78 15.06
N TRP A 805 21.89 -20.17 16.01
CA TRP A 805 22.15 -18.79 16.43
C TRP A 805 23.54 -18.61 17.06
N ASP A 806 24.02 -19.60 17.82
CA ASP A 806 25.37 -19.58 18.43
C ASP A 806 26.47 -19.50 17.36
N VAL A 807 26.25 -20.14 16.21
CA VAL A 807 27.16 -20.06 15.05
C VAL A 807 27.14 -18.65 14.48
N LEU A 808 25.96 -18.09 14.29
CA LEU A 808 25.82 -16.73 13.78
C LEU A 808 26.49 -15.73 14.71
N GLN A 809 26.30 -15.88 16.03
CA GLN A 809 26.98 -15.04 17.04
C GLN A 809 28.50 -15.20 17.00
N LYS A 810 29.02 -16.43 16.85
CA LYS A 810 30.48 -16.70 16.79
C LYS A 810 31.19 -15.86 15.72
N TYR A 811 30.56 -15.63 14.57
CA TYR A 811 31.17 -14.90 13.45
C TYR A 811 30.68 -13.46 13.31
N SER A 812 29.85 -12.98 14.24
CA SER A 812 29.34 -11.62 14.23
C SER A 812 30.16 -10.70 15.13
N GLY A 813 30.44 -9.49 14.64
CA GLY A 813 31.02 -8.43 15.46
C GLY A 813 29.96 -7.52 16.10
N PHE A 814 28.67 -7.76 15.81
CA PHE A 814 27.57 -6.99 16.36
C PHE A 814 26.32 -7.85 16.53
N GLU A 815 25.63 -7.70 17.66
CA GLU A 815 24.27 -8.22 17.85
C GLU A 815 23.41 -7.09 18.43
N PHE A 816 22.18 -6.99 17.95
CA PHE A 816 21.21 -6.02 18.46
C PHE A 816 20.88 -6.27 19.93
N ASP A 817 20.47 -5.20 20.64
CA ASP A 817 19.99 -5.27 22.01
C ASP A 817 18.68 -4.50 22.13
N ASP A 818 17.59 -5.19 22.47
CA ASP A 818 16.28 -4.57 22.67
C ASP A 818 16.20 -3.68 23.90
N ASN A 819 17.09 -3.86 24.88
CA ASN A 819 17.18 -3.01 26.06
C ASN A 819 17.92 -1.70 25.77
N ALA A 820 18.76 -1.69 24.73
CA ALA A 820 19.54 -0.55 24.28
C ALA A 820 19.47 -0.39 22.75
N PRO A 821 18.27 -0.15 22.19
CA PRO A 821 18.10 -0.08 20.75
C PRO A 821 18.89 1.10 20.18
N LYS A 822 19.49 0.87 19.02
CA LYS A 822 20.35 1.82 18.33
C LYS A 822 19.59 3.13 18.02
N GLY A 823 20.19 4.28 18.36
CA GLY A 823 19.59 5.60 18.16
C GLY A 823 19.96 6.29 16.85
N ALA A 824 20.90 5.74 16.07
CA ALA A 824 21.37 6.31 14.80
C ALA A 824 21.62 5.21 13.75
N ALA A 825 21.30 5.50 12.49
CA ALA A 825 21.60 4.60 11.37
C ALA A 825 23.11 4.57 11.07
N ARG A 826 23.59 3.43 10.56
CA ARG A 826 24.92 3.29 9.99
C ARG A 826 24.93 3.81 8.56
N THR A 827 26.01 4.49 8.21
CA THR A 827 26.34 4.93 6.85
C THR A 827 27.62 4.28 6.33
N GLU A 828 28.36 3.61 7.21
CA GLU A 828 29.62 2.93 6.95
C GLU A 828 29.64 1.63 7.78
N TYR A 829 30.33 0.62 7.27
CA TYR A 829 30.40 -0.71 7.87
C TYR A 829 31.85 -1.21 7.86
N GLU A 830 32.21 -1.93 8.91
CA GLU A 830 33.45 -2.69 8.97
C GLU A 830 33.22 -4.05 8.33
N ASN A 831 34.29 -4.66 7.80
CA ASN A 831 34.24 -5.96 7.14
C ASN A 831 34.05 -7.11 8.17
N MET A 832 32.81 -7.25 8.64
CA MET A 832 32.38 -8.27 9.58
C MET A 832 30.89 -8.61 9.35
N MET A 833 30.41 -9.65 10.03
CA MET A 833 28.98 -9.91 10.06
C MET A 833 28.29 -9.09 11.15
N TYR A 834 27.06 -8.65 10.87
CA TYR A 834 26.18 -7.93 11.79
C TYR A 834 24.88 -8.72 11.96
N LEU A 835 24.47 -8.98 13.20
CA LEU A 835 23.14 -9.49 13.53
C LEU A 835 22.25 -8.30 13.93
N GLU A 836 21.48 -7.81 12.98
CA GLU A 836 20.56 -6.69 13.18
C GLU A 836 19.23 -7.17 13.77
N ARG A 837 18.53 -6.23 14.41
CA ARG A 837 17.22 -6.44 15.01
C ARG A 837 16.20 -6.94 13.96
N PRO A 838 15.25 -7.83 14.35
CA PRO A 838 14.18 -8.22 13.46
C PRO A 838 13.44 -7.05 12.82
N GLY A 839 13.22 -7.11 11.52
CA GLY A 839 12.55 -6.06 10.75
C GLY A 839 13.06 -5.93 9.31
N CYS A 840 12.59 -4.90 8.61
CA CYS A 840 12.89 -4.73 7.19
C CYS A 840 14.33 -4.24 6.92
N ASN A 841 14.94 -3.51 7.87
CA ASN A 841 16.33 -3.03 7.80
C ASN A 841 16.68 -2.40 6.42
N LEU A 842 17.83 -2.75 5.82
CA LEU A 842 18.31 -2.26 4.52
C LEU A 842 17.34 -2.52 3.36
N CYS A 843 16.37 -3.45 3.48
CA CYS A 843 15.37 -3.69 2.42
C CYS A 843 14.57 -2.43 2.07
N MET A 844 14.29 -1.57 3.06
CA MET A 844 13.61 -0.31 2.82
C MET A 844 14.56 0.86 2.55
N GLY A 845 15.77 0.83 3.13
CA GLY A 845 16.77 1.89 2.97
C GLY A 845 16.34 3.25 3.54
N ASN A 846 15.36 3.27 4.45
CA ASN A 846 14.84 4.47 5.11
C ASN A 846 15.61 4.82 6.40
N GLN A 847 16.25 3.84 7.02
CA GLN A 847 17.11 4.01 8.20
C GLN A 847 18.55 3.71 7.80
N GLU A 848 18.95 2.43 7.79
CA GLU A 848 20.27 2.00 7.32
C GLU A 848 20.43 2.25 5.82
N LYS A 849 21.65 2.62 5.39
CA LYS A 849 22.06 2.70 3.99
C LYS A 849 23.47 2.17 3.80
N ALA A 850 23.76 1.69 2.59
CA ALA A 850 25.14 1.41 2.15
C ALA A 850 25.87 2.73 1.81
N ALA A 851 27.20 2.69 1.72
CA ALA A 851 27.98 3.87 1.38
C ALA A 851 27.80 4.24 -0.10
N LYS A 852 27.97 5.53 -0.43
CA LYS A 852 27.71 6.02 -1.79
C LYS A 852 28.63 5.37 -2.82
N GLY A 853 28.05 4.86 -3.90
CA GLY A 853 28.76 4.16 -4.97
C GLY A 853 29.05 2.68 -4.68
N ASP A 854 28.59 2.12 -3.56
CA ASP A 854 28.78 0.71 -3.25
C ASP A 854 28.05 -0.20 -4.23
N THR A 855 28.66 -1.38 -4.48
CA THR A 855 27.98 -2.53 -5.07
C THR A 855 27.41 -3.39 -3.95
N VAL A 856 26.09 -3.34 -3.76
CA VAL A 856 25.36 -4.12 -2.76
C VAL A 856 24.83 -5.39 -3.39
N LEU A 857 24.97 -6.54 -2.71
CA LEU A 857 24.32 -7.79 -3.08
C LEU A 857 23.37 -8.20 -1.95
N ALA A 858 22.07 -8.35 -2.24
CA ALA A 858 21.05 -8.49 -1.21
C ALA A 858 20.01 -9.58 -1.50
N THR A 859 19.43 -10.16 -0.46
CA THR A 859 18.25 -11.04 -0.55
C THR A 859 16.93 -10.27 -0.55
N SER A 860 16.98 -8.94 -0.53
CA SER A 860 15.82 -8.04 -0.55
C SER A 860 15.06 -8.10 -1.87
N THR A 861 14.01 -7.28 -2.01
CA THR A 861 13.14 -7.30 -3.18
C THR A 861 13.42 -6.20 -4.20
N ARG A 862 14.14 -5.12 -3.86
CA ARG A 862 14.21 -3.91 -4.71
C ARG A 862 15.62 -3.44 -5.01
N LEU A 863 15.80 -3.03 -6.26
CA LEU A 863 17.07 -2.56 -6.84
C LEU A 863 17.02 -1.11 -7.37
N PHE A 864 15.99 -0.34 -7.02
CA PHE A 864 15.81 1.04 -7.51
C PHE A 864 16.97 1.98 -7.13
N GLN A 865 17.23 2.97 -7.98
CA GLN A 865 18.24 4.01 -7.74
C GLN A 865 18.00 4.71 -6.39
N GLY A 866 19.07 4.87 -5.59
CA GLY A 866 19.00 5.58 -4.31
C GLY A 866 18.32 4.82 -3.17
N ARG A 867 17.80 3.61 -3.42
CA ARG A 867 17.04 2.81 -2.46
C ARG A 867 17.90 2.39 -1.27
N VAL A 868 18.83 1.46 -1.50
CA VAL A 868 19.78 0.97 -0.49
C VAL A 868 21.09 1.76 -0.57
N VAL A 869 21.45 2.19 -1.78
CA VAL A 869 22.71 2.85 -2.10
C VAL A 869 22.47 4.04 -3.03
N GLU A 870 23.16 5.14 -2.77
CA GLU A 870 23.16 6.35 -3.60
C GLU A 870 24.39 6.39 -4.51
N ASP A 871 24.32 7.22 -5.56
CA ASP A 871 25.47 7.48 -6.43
C ASP A 871 26.55 8.28 -5.67
N SER A 872 27.81 7.97 -5.99
CA SER A 872 28.96 8.82 -5.63
C SER A 872 29.39 9.65 -6.85
N ASP A 873 30.29 10.62 -6.63
CA ASP A 873 30.85 11.43 -7.72
C ASP A 873 31.62 10.60 -8.77
N ARG A 874 32.03 9.36 -8.44
CA ARG A 874 32.89 8.51 -9.29
C ARG A 874 32.24 7.23 -9.79
N LYS A 875 31.20 6.74 -9.11
CA LYS A 875 30.58 5.43 -9.36
C LYS A 875 29.10 5.49 -9.00
N LYS A 876 28.26 4.93 -9.88
CA LYS A 876 26.84 4.71 -9.60
C LYS A 876 26.68 3.65 -8.52
N GLY A 877 25.81 3.92 -7.55
CA GLY A 877 25.40 2.91 -6.58
C GLY A 877 24.59 1.83 -7.27
N GLU A 878 24.85 0.56 -6.97
CA GLU A 878 24.09 -0.55 -7.55
C GLU A 878 23.70 -1.57 -6.47
N SER A 879 22.46 -2.04 -6.53
CA SER A 879 21.93 -3.07 -5.62
C SER A 879 21.48 -4.25 -6.46
N LEU A 880 22.22 -5.34 -6.41
CA LEU A 880 21.91 -6.60 -7.09
C LEU A 880 21.15 -7.52 -6.13
N LEU A 881 20.21 -8.32 -6.67
CA LEU A 881 19.37 -9.20 -5.85
C LEU A 881 19.67 -10.67 -6.16
N ALA A 882 19.99 -11.46 -5.14
CA ALA A 882 20.43 -12.84 -5.29
C ALA A 882 19.91 -13.74 -4.16
N SER A 883 20.09 -15.05 -4.31
CA SER A 883 19.80 -16.04 -3.26
C SER A 883 20.78 -15.91 -2.09
N THR A 884 20.34 -16.37 -0.91
CA THR A 884 21.12 -16.29 0.34
C THR A 884 22.55 -16.83 0.19
N PRO A 885 22.80 -18.00 -0.45
CA PRO A 885 24.16 -18.49 -0.57
C PRO A 885 25.08 -17.60 -1.41
N VAL A 886 24.57 -17.00 -2.49
CA VAL A 886 25.38 -16.10 -3.33
C VAL A 886 25.76 -14.85 -2.55
N VAL A 887 24.82 -14.28 -1.76
CA VAL A 887 25.07 -13.09 -0.93
C VAL A 887 26.15 -13.37 0.12
N VAL A 888 26.01 -14.46 0.87
CA VAL A 888 26.95 -14.81 1.96
C VAL A 888 28.35 -15.07 1.39
N LEU A 889 28.46 -15.90 0.34
CA LEU A 889 29.75 -16.21 -0.25
C LEU A 889 30.41 -14.96 -0.85
N SER A 890 29.62 -14.07 -1.46
CA SER A 890 30.16 -12.84 -2.03
C SER A 890 30.68 -11.86 -0.98
N ALA A 891 30.05 -11.79 0.20
CA ALA A 891 30.54 -10.97 1.31
C ALA A 891 31.86 -11.50 1.89
N ILE A 892 31.99 -12.83 1.98
CA ILE A 892 33.22 -13.50 2.40
C ILE A 892 34.35 -13.24 1.40
N LEU A 893 34.08 -13.39 0.09
CA LEU A 893 35.10 -13.18 -0.96
C LEU A 893 35.37 -11.71 -1.32
N GLY A 894 34.44 -10.79 -1.03
CA GLY A 894 34.49 -9.38 -1.47
C GLY A 894 34.19 -9.18 -2.96
N ARG A 895 33.66 -10.22 -3.61
CA ARG A 895 33.32 -10.27 -5.04
C ARG A 895 32.30 -11.37 -5.30
N ILE A 896 31.67 -11.34 -6.48
CA ILE A 896 30.78 -12.44 -6.91
C ILE A 896 31.61 -13.73 -7.12
N PRO A 897 31.16 -14.89 -6.60
CA PRO A 897 31.85 -16.17 -6.75
C PRO A 897 31.68 -16.77 -8.14
N ASN A 898 32.61 -17.65 -8.53
CA ASN A 898 32.38 -18.53 -9.68
C ASN A 898 31.50 -19.75 -9.30
N ILE A 899 31.04 -20.49 -10.31
CA ILE A 899 30.13 -21.63 -10.09
C ILE A 899 30.75 -22.78 -9.27
N SER A 900 32.07 -22.96 -9.36
CA SER A 900 32.79 -24.01 -8.63
C SER A 900 32.91 -23.67 -7.15
N GLU A 901 33.29 -22.42 -6.83
CA GLU A 901 33.32 -21.87 -5.47
C GLU A 901 31.93 -21.96 -4.84
N TYR A 902 30.89 -21.55 -5.58
CA TYR A 902 29.51 -21.64 -5.13
C TYR A 902 29.10 -23.08 -4.78
N LYS A 903 29.31 -24.04 -5.70
CA LYS A 903 28.96 -25.45 -5.47
C LYS A 903 29.69 -26.05 -4.27
N ALA A 904 30.95 -25.69 -4.06
CA ALA A 904 31.73 -26.13 -2.91
C ALA A 904 31.20 -25.57 -1.59
N ALA A 905 30.74 -24.32 -1.58
CA ALA A 905 30.22 -23.67 -0.37
C ALA A 905 28.87 -24.24 0.09
N VAL A 906 28.04 -24.74 -0.84
CA VAL A 906 26.68 -25.24 -0.55
C VAL A 906 26.57 -26.75 -0.38
N VAL A 907 27.69 -27.48 -0.37
CA VAL A 907 27.67 -28.94 -0.19
C VAL A 907 26.99 -29.30 1.14
N GLY A 908 26.02 -30.21 1.09
CA GLY A 908 25.32 -30.73 2.26
C GLY A 908 24.27 -29.79 2.86
N ILE A 909 24.04 -28.62 2.26
CA ILE A 909 23.04 -27.64 2.69
C ILE A 909 21.69 -27.94 2.03
N ASP A 910 20.59 -27.82 2.79
CA ASP A 910 19.23 -27.93 2.26
C ASP A 910 18.75 -26.56 1.71
N LEU A 911 18.89 -26.36 0.40
CA LEU A 911 18.60 -25.10 -0.30
C LEU A 911 17.12 -24.95 -0.74
N THR A 912 16.17 -25.30 0.14
CA THR A 912 14.71 -25.28 -0.14
C THR A 912 14.37 -25.96 -1.47
N LYS A 913 14.18 -27.28 -1.44
CA LYS A 913 13.89 -28.05 -2.66
C LYS A 913 12.44 -27.89 -3.10
N PHE A 914 12.25 -27.74 -4.40
CA PHE A 914 10.93 -27.71 -5.04
C PHE A 914 10.80 -28.83 -6.07
N ALA A 915 9.64 -29.49 -6.08
CA ALA A 915 9.25 -30.44 -7.10
C ALA A 915 7.86 -30.06 -7.66
N PRO A 916 7.68 -30.02 -8.99
CA PRO A 916 6.37 -29.75 -9.58
C PRO A 916 5.33 -30.80 -9.17
N PRO A 917 4.04 -30.43 -9.04
CA PRO A 917 2.97 -31.37 -8.76
C PRO A 917 2.87 -32.48 -9.83
N VAL A 918 2.66 -33.73 -9.38
CA VAL A 918 2.56 -34.89 -10.30
C VAL A 918 1.26 -34.88 -11.09
N LYS A 919 0.20 -34.27 -10.54
CA LYS A 919 -1.12 -34.15 -11.17
C LYS A 919 -1.41 -32.69 -11.47
N GLN A 920 -2.19 -32.45 -12.52
CA GLN A 920 -2.70 -31.11 -12.81
C GLN A 920 -3.64 -30.67 -11.67
N LEU A 921 -3.34 -29.52 -11.06
CA LEU A 921 -4.16 -28.94 -10.00
C LEU A 921 -5.32 -28.13 -10.59
N SER A 922 -6.28 -28.83 -11.18
CA SER A 922 -7.55 -28.30 -11.69
C SER A 922 -8.63 -29.37 -11.58
N ARG A 923 -9.90 -29.00 -11.34
CA ARG A 923 -11.03 -29.94 -11.27
C ARG A 923 -12.20 -29.56 -12.17
#